data_AF-A0A7X8EVV5-F1
#
_entry.id   AF-A0A7X8EVV5-F1
#
_cell.length_a   1.000
_cell.length_b   1.000
_cell.length_c   1.000
_cell.angle_alpha   90.00
_cell.angle_beta   90.00
_cell.angle_gamma   90.00
#
_symmetry.space_group_name_H-M   'P 1'
#
loop_
_entity.id
_entity.type
_entity.pdbx_description
1 polymer ?
#
loop_
_entity_poly.entity_id
_entity_poly.type
_entity_poly.pdbx_seq_one_letter_code
_entity_poly.pdbx_strand_id
1 'polypeptide(L)'
;LAASIFQAVVNQTISGLACGKPIRGRVLFLGGPLHFLSELRARFMETLGLTEETGRVPLNSHLFAAFGTAVSNEPGEMVTLGTLLNRLEKSDVAPQEVTRLAPLFENEEDYQAFQKRHNKDKVKRIDLSTYKGDAFLGIDAGSTTTKVALVADDGSLLYSFYAGNEGNPLQVVRKSLNELYDKMPESVTIRNSCVTGYGEGLIKEALMVDLGYIETVAHYRAAKFFQPDVDFILDIGGQDMKCIRIKNDVIDSVQLNEACSSGCGSFIETFAKSLNYSVADFAKVALFAKNPIDLGSRCTVFMNSRVKQAQKEGADVSDISAGLAYSVIKNALLKVIKIADPKSMGQSMVVQGGTFYNDAVLKSFEIISQREAVRPDIAGIMGAFGAGLLAKDKYHEGYQTTLLTKEEMNALEVSATLGRCQRCTNHCLLTINHFSGGRRFITGNRCERGLGKEKNQFAAPNLYEYKKHRLFEVYQPLSMEEASRGVVGIPRVLNMWEDYPFWHTFFTTLGYRVELSPYSNKKIYEKGIESIPSESVCYPAKLVHGHVMSLIEKGVQFIFYPSVVYERRDFKASDHNYNCPIVSSYSENIKNNMEELKEKDILFMNPFLSMASAKGLTKRMAEEFKDFGISRKEIAEAVEAAWDEWTSFREDMHKKGEETLAYLKENNMTGIVLGGRPYHVDPEINHGIPELIAGYNIAVLTEDSIAHLGKVERPMVVRDQWTYHSRLYEAAAFVKTQENLEYVQLNSFGCGLDAVTTDEVKNILNAAGKIYTVLKIDEVNNLGAARIRIRSLIAAMEDRKEKQVKVHKGDASLKRVIFTKEMRKDYTILCPQMAPIHFDILQEAFRHSGYRLEIMQTMDKSAIDTGLKYVNNDACYPALITVGQLMNALLSGKYDLNKTALLISQTGGGCRATNYIGFIRKALENAGMPNIPVVSINASGLEKNPGFTISAKLADRALRAAVYGDLFMRVLYRVRPYEKKKGSANALYEKWNQRAKEDIVHGNRKTFKETIQKIIADFDALEITDEVKPRVGVVGEILVKFHPTANNDIVNLLEAEGAEVVVPDLLTFFSYCGYNCVQKHRYLGGKWKSKALGYTAMKVISYYQKPLVEALQASKRFDAPEDIHKLASMAEPIVSLCNQTGEGWFLTAEMLELIHSGVNNIVCTQPFGCLPNHVVGKGVIKELRRQHPLSNVVAIDYDPGASEVNQLNRMKLMLAVARNNLQKETVEVAKQQPRIHSLQRASFHVGE
;
A
#
# COMPACT_ATOMS: atom_id res chain seq x y z
N LEU A 1 -9.80 -4.83 28.28
CA LEU A 1 -8.64 -4.37 27.47
C LEU A 1 -7.82 -5.54 26.92
N ALA A 2 -7.28 -6.44 27.74
CA ALA A 2 -6.50 -7.59 27.25
C ALA A 2 -7.29 -8.50 26.26
N ALA A 3 -8.55 -8.83 26.58
CA ALA A 3 -9.40 -9.64 25.71
C ALA A 3 -9.63 -9.02 24.31
N SER A 4 -9.74 -7.69 24.21
CA SER A 4 -9.90 -7.03 22.90
C SER A 4 -8.61 -7.04 22.08
N ILE A 5 -7.44 -7.01 22.73
CA ILE A 5 -6.14 -7.17 22.05
C ILE A 5 -6.03 -8.60 21.51
N PHE A 6 -6.35 -9.62 22.32
CA PHE A 6 -6.36 -11.00 21.85
C PHE A 6 -7.36 -11.21 20.71
N GLN A 7 -8.58 -10.65 20.81
CA GLN A 7 -9.54 -10.74 19.71
C GLN A 7 -9.01 -10.09 18.42
N ALA A 8 -8.32 -8.95 18.52
CA ALA A 8 -7.71 -8.32 17.35
C ALA A 8 -6.63 -9.23 16.72
N VAL A 9 -5.78 -9.87 17.54
CA VAL A 9 -4.79 -10.85 17.08
C VAL A 9 -5.48 -12.05 16.42
N VAL A 10 -6.55 -12.58 17.00
CA VAL A 10 -7.33 -13.69 16.43
C VAL A 10 -7.92 -13.31 15.08
N ASN A 11 -8.64 -12.18 14.99
CA ASN A 11 -9.25 -11.73 13.74
C ASN A 11 -8.20 -11.51 12.65
N GLN A 12 -7.08 -10.85 12.98
CA GLN A 12 -5.99 -10.64 12.03
C GLN A 12 -5.37 -11.96 11.58
N THR A 13 -5.16 -12.89 12.52
CA THR A 13 -4.57 -14.21 12.21
C THR A 13 -5.51 -15.05 11.34
N ILE A 14 -6.81 -15.08 11.62
CA ILE A 14 -7.79 -15.79 10.81
C ILE A 14 -7.87 -15.16 9.42
N SER A 15 -8.04 -13.84 9.33
CA SER A 15 -8.09 -13.12 8.04
C SER A 15 -6.83 -13.36 7.20
N GLY A 16 -5.65 -13.33 7.82
CA GLY A 16 -4.38 -13.53 7.14
C GLY A 16 -4.05 -14.99 6.79
N LEU A 17 -4.39 -15.96 7.65
CA LEU A 17 -4.09 -17.38 7.43
C LEU A 17 -5.15 -18.11 6.60
N ALA A 18 -6.43 -17.78 6.78
CA ALA A 18 -7.51 -18.43 6.06
C ALA A 18 -7.37 -18.20 4.55
N CYS A 19 -7.09 -16.96 4.11
CA CYS A 19 -6.96 -16.60 2.69
C CYS A 19 -8.09 -17.21 1.83
N GLY A 20 -9.34 -17.09 2.28
CA GLY A 20 -10.52 -17.65 1.62
C GLY A 20 -10.83 -19.11 1.96
N LYS A 21 -10.05 -19.76 2.83
CA LYS A 21 -10.22 -21.15 3.26
C LYS A 21 -10.73 -21.21 4.70
N PRO A 22 -12.00 -21.57 4.92
CA PRO A 22 -12.55 -21.72 6.26
C PRO A 22 -11.71 -22.71 7.09
N ILE A 23 -11.38 -22.32 8.32
CA ILE A 23 -10.66 -23.20 9.26
C ILE A 23 -11.71 -24.05 9.96
N ARG A 24 -11.83 -25.33 9.57
CA ARG A 24 -12.82 -26.30 10.06
C ARG A 24 -12.18 -27.65 10.39
N GLY A 25 -12.90 -28.47 11.15
CA GLY A 25 -12.44 -29.82 11.53
C GLY A 25 -11.54 -29.83 12.77
N ARG A 26 -10.56 -30.74 12.82
CA ARG A 26 -9.63 -30.86 13.95
C ARG A 26 -8.47 -29.88 13.78
N VAL A 27 -8.43 -28.86 14.63
CA VAL A 27 -7.43 -27.81 14.68
C VAL A 27 -6.45 -28.08 15.82
N LEU A 28 -5.16 -28.04 15.51
CA LEU A 28 -4.07 -28.16 16.49
C LEU A 28 -3.45 -26.79 16.77
N PHE A 29 -3.40 -26.41 18.04
CA PHE A 29 -2.74 -25.18 18.47
C PHE A 29 -1.26 -25.45 18.81
N LEU A 30 -0.36 -24.95 17.95
CA LEU A 30 1.09 -25.18 18.04
C LEU A 30 1.85 -23.86 18.29
N GLY A 31 3.04 -23.97 18.90
CA GLY A 31 3.94 -22.83 19.13
C GLY A 31 3.75 -22.13 20.47
N GLY A 32 4.73 -21.27 20.81
CA GLY A 32 4.83 -20.63 22.13
C GLY A 32 3.60 -19.81 22.54
N PRO A 33 3.16 -18.80 21.77
CA PRO A 33 2.04 -17.95 22.17
C PRO A 33 0.75 -18.72 22.46
N LEU A 34 0.40 -19.70 21.62
CA LEU A 34 -0.80 -20.52 21.78
C LEU A 34 -0.67 -21.56 22.91
N HIS A 35 0.55 -21.88 23.33
CA HIS A 35 0.85 -22.72 24.49
C HIS A 35 0.72 -21.91 25.78
N PHE A 36 1.44 -20.78 25.88
CA PHE A 36 1.57 -19.98 27.11
C PHE A 36 0.39 -19.03 27.38
N LEU A 37 -0.34 -18.58 26.35
CA LEU A 37 -1.47 -17.64 26.50
C LEU A 37 -2.81 -18.36 26.34
N SER A 38 -3.34 -18.90 27.45
CA SER A 38 -4.62 -19.62 27.48
C SER A 38 -5.80 -18.83 26.92
N GLU A 39 -5.84 -17.53 27.17
CA GLU A 39 -6.94 -16.64 26.82
C GLU A 39 -6.92 -16.31 25.33
N LEU A 40 -5.72 -16.17 24.73
CA LEU A 40 -5.58 -16.05 23.28
C LEU A 40 -6.13 -17.30 22.59
N ARG A 41 -5.77 -18.47 23.12
CA ARG A 41 -6.30 -19.76 22.64
C ARG A 41 -7.81 -19.87 22.81
N ALA A 42 -8.35 -19.46 23.96
CA ALA A 42 -9.80 -19.45 24.19
C ALA A 42 -10.54 -18.54 23.19
N ARG A 43 -9.97 -17.37 22.86
CA ARG A 43 -10.52 -16.50 21.80
C ARG A 43 -10.51 -17.16 20.43
N PHE A 44 -9.46 -17.90 20.07
CA PHE A 44 -9.44 -18.68 18.82
C PHE A 44 -10.53 -19.75 18.81
N MET A 45 -10.69 -20.51 19.90
CA MET A 45 -11.72 -21.54 20.02
C MET A 45 -13.12 -20.94 19.87
N GLU A 46 -13.41 -19.83 20.56
CA GLU A 46 -14.70 -19.12 20.45
C GLU A 46 -14.96 -18.60 19.04
N THR A 47 -13.96 -17.94 18.42
CA THR A 47 -14.12 -17.33 17.09
C THR A 47 -14.29 -18.38 15.98
N LEU A 48 -13.60 -19.52 16.09
CA LEU A 48 -13.68 -20.61 15.12
C LEU A 48 -14.79 -21.63 15.42
N GLY A 49 -15.54 -21.46 16.51
CA GLY A 49 -16.56 -22.41 16.96
C GLY A 49 -16.00 -23.81 17.28
N LEU A 50 -14.79 -23.89 17.82
CA LEU A 50 -14.13 -25.15 18.16
C LEU A 50 -14.56 -25.64 19.54
N THR A 51 -14.78 -26.95 19.66
CA THR A 51 -15.00 -27.66 20.93
C THR A 51 -13.65 -28.18 21.47
N GLU A 52 -13.62 -28.70 22.71
CA GLU A 52 -12.39 -29.33 23.23
C GLU A 52 -11.92 -30.53 22.39
N GLU A 53 -12.83 -31.21 21.69
CA GLU A 53 -12.48 -32.32 20.81
C GLU A 53 -11.87 -31.86 19.49
N THR A 54 -12.39 -30.76 18.93
CA THR A 54 -11.96 -30.23 17.63
C THR A 54 -10.80 -29.23 17.75
N GLY A 55 -10.63 -28.54 18.88
CA GLY A 55 -9.49 -27.67 19.16
C GLY A 55 -8.52 -28.30 20.16
N ARG A 56 -7.49 -29.01 19.69
CA ARG A 56 -6.55 -29.72 20.56
C ARG A 56 -5.24 -28.97 20.78
N VAL A 57 -4.70 -29.08 21.98
CA VAL A 57 -3.36 -28.59 22.35
C VAL A 57 -2.49 -29.80 22.70
N PRO A 58 -1.54 -30.19 21.84
CA PRO A 58 -0.60 -31.25 22.17
C PRO A 58 0.24 -30.90 23.41
N LEU A 59 0.64 -31.92 24.17
CA LEU A 59 1.66 -31.76 25.20
C LEU A 59 2.94 -31.21 24.57
N ASN A 60 3.56 -30.22 25.21
CA ASN A 60 4.74 -29.54 24.69
C ASN A 60 4.56 -28.98 23.27
N SER A 61 3.38 -28.44 22.95
CA SER A 61 3.09 -27.82 21.64
C SER A 61 4.07 -26.72 21.22
N HIS A 62 4.79 -26.12 22.17
CA HIS A 62 5.87 -25.16 21.91
C HIS A 62 7.16 -25.79 21.33
N LEU A 63 7.36 -27.11 21.47
CA LEU A 63 8.53 -27.85 20.98
C LEU A 63 8.30 -28.57 19.63
N PHE A 64 7.09 -28.47 19.06
CA PHE A 64 6.71 -29.26 17.88
C PHE A 64 7.62 -29.05 16.66
N ALA A 65 8.11 -27.83 16.45
CA ALA A 65 9.04 -27.55 15.35
C ALA A 65 10.38 -28.28 15.56
N ALA A 66 10.93 -28.24 16.77
CA ALA A 66 12.18 -28.94 17.11
C ALA A 66 12.02 -30.46 17.03
N PHE A 67 10.89 -30.99 17.51
CA PHE A 67 10.54 -32.40 17.38
C PHE A 67 10.43 -32.80 15.90
N GLY A 68 9.73 -32.00 15.09
CA GLY A 68 9.62 -32.20 13.64
C GLY A 68 10.98 -32.28 12.96
N THR A 69 11.90 -31.39 13.29
CA THR A 69 13.29 -31.42 12.78
C THR A 69 14.03 -32.69 13.19
N ALA A 70 13.90 -33.13 14.45
CA ALA A 70 14.57 -34.34 14.92
C ALA A 70 14.04 -35.60 14.21
N VAL A 71 12.74 -35.65 13.90
CA VAL A 71 12.09 -36.79 13.25
C VAL A 71 12.19 -36.74 11.72
N SER A 72 12.33 -35.55 11.12
CA SER A 72 12.46 -35.37 9.66
C SER A 72 13.85 -35.72 9.11
N ASN A 73 14.77 -36.20 9.95
CA ASN A 73 16.10 -36.54 9.51
C ASN A 73 16.06 -37.76 8.58
N GLU A 74 16.49 -37.59 7.33
CA GLU A 74 16.83 -38.73 6.48
C GLU A 74 18.14 -39.36 7.02
N PRO A 75 18.40 -40.67 6.86
CA PRO A 75 19.58 -41.35 7.44
C PRO A 75 20.97 -40.87 6.96
N GLY A 76 21.09 -39.69 6.35
CA GLY A 76 22.30 -39.17 5.72
C GLY A 76 23.21 -38.43 6.69
N GLU A 77 24.39 -39.03 6.93
CA GLU A 77 25.55 -38.53 7.67
C GLU A 77 25.40 -38.35 9.20
N MET A 78 25.86 -39.36 9.94
CA MET A 78 26.22 -39.20 11.35
C MET A 78 27.52 -38.42 11.47
N VAL A 79 27.48 -37.27 12.15
CA VAL A 79 28.65 -36.41 12.38
C VAL A 79 29.03 -36.47 13.86
N THR A 80 30.32 -36.56 14.18
CA THR A 80 30.76 -36.53 15.58
C THR A 80 30.65 -35.12 16.16
N LEU A 81 30.44 -34.99 17.47
CA LEU A 81 30.43 -33.69 18.16
C LEU A 81 31.74 -32.92 17.96
N GLY A 82 32.88 -33.61 17.95
CA GLY A 82 34.19 -32.99 17.71
C GLY A 82 34.32 -32.42 16.30
N THR A 83 33.78 -33.10 15.29
CA THR A 83 33.71 -32.59 13.91
C THR A 83 32.73 -31.41 13.82
N LEU A 84 31.62 -31.43 14.54
CA LEU A 84 30.66 -30.32 14.59
C LEU A 84 31.28 -29.07 15.23
N LEU A 85 31.99 -29.22 16.35
CA LEU A 85 32.70 -28.12 17.00
C LEU A 85 33.80 -27.53 16.09
N ASN A 86 34.61 -28.39 15.46
CA ASN A 86 35.60 -27.94 14.47
C ASN A 86 34.93 -27.21 13.30
N ARG A 87 33.77 -27.68 12.83
CA ARG A 87 33.00 -27.00 11.77
C ARG A 87 32.45 -25.67 12.26
N LEU A 88 32.03 -25.53 13.50
CA LEU A 88 31.55 -24.26 14.08
C LEU A 88 32.68 -23.25 14.27
N GLU A 89 33.85 -23.71 14.72
CA GLU A 89 35.05 -22.86 14.90
C GLU A 89 35.69 -22.45 13.57
N LYS A 90 35.65 -23.34 12.56
CA LYS A 90 36.19 -23.09 11.22
C LYS A 90 35.14 -22.66 10.21
N SER A 91 33.87 -22.51 10.62
CA SER A 91 32.82 -22.10 9.70
C SER A 91 33.15 -20.68 9.30
N ASP A 92 33.63 -20.51 8.07
CA ASP A 92 33.57 -19.24 7.40
C ASP A 92 32.14 -18.73 7.55
N VAL A 93 32.01 -17.54 8.14
CA VAL A 93 30.72 -16.88 8.35
C VAL A 93 29.93 -17.01 7.05
N ALA A 94 28.69 -17.48 7.15
CA ALA A 94 27.79 -17.61 6.01
C ALA A 94 27.85 -16.32 5.16
N PRO A 95 27.68 -16.41 3.83
CA PRO A 95 27.72 -15.23 2.96
C PRO A 95 26.90 -14.10 3.59
N GLN A 96 27.52 -12.93 3.80
CA GLN A 96 26.82 -11.81 4.42
C GLN A 96 25.70 -11.35 3.47
N GLU A 97 24.46 -11.70 3.78
CA GLU A 97 23.31 -11.32 2.96
C GLU A 97 22.88 -9.87 3.25
N VAL A 98 23.20 -9.35 4.44
CA VAL A 98 22.79 -7.99 4.84
C VAL A 98 23.84 -6.95 4.44
N THR A 99 23.40 -5.97 3.65
CA THR A 99 24.20 -4.82 3.20
C THR A 99 24.74 -3.99 4.38
N ARG A 100 25.95 -3.45 4.24
CA ARG A 100 26.61 -2.58 5.22
C ARG A 100 26.44 -1.09 4.89
N LEU A 101 26.50 -0.24 5.90
CA LEU A 101 26.44 1.22 5.83
C LEU A 101 27.79 1.84 6.24
N ALA A 102 27.95 3.14 5.95
CA ALA A 102 29.10 3.90 6.43
C ALA A 102 29.10 4.00 7.96
N PRO A 103 30.28 4.04 8.61
CA PRO A 103 30.41 4.39 10.02
C PRO A 103 29.78 5.76 10.33
N LEU A 104 29.24 5.92 11.54
CA LEU A 104 28.66 7.19 11.97
C LEU A 104 29.74 8.26 12.18
N PHE A 105 30.85 7.88 12.81
CA PHE A 105 32.02 8.70 13.03
C PHE A 105 33.25 7.94 12.57
N GLU A 106 34.17 8.61 11.87
CA GLU A 106 35.41 7.98 11.41
C GLU A 106 36.39 7.74 12.57
N ASN A 107 36.40 8.64 13.55
CA ASN A 107 37.28 8.62 14.71
C ASN A 107 36.71 9.49 15.85
N GLU A 108 37.41 9.49 16.99
CA GLU A 108 37.05 10.30 18.16
C GLU A 108 37.11 11.82 17.88
N GLU A 109 38.01 12.29 17.01
CA GLU A 109 38.13 13.72 16.69
C GLU A 109 36.90 14.25 15.95
N ASP A 110 36.33 13.49 15.00
CA ASP A 110 35.04 13.81 14.35
C ASP A 110 33.91 13.90 15.38
N TYR A 111 33.89 12.99 16.36
CA TYR A 111 32.89 13.03 17.43
C TYR A 111 33.05 14.26 18.34
N GLN A 112 34.27 14.64 18.71
CA GLN A 112 34.53 15.84 19.52
C GLN A 112 34.15 17.13 18.77
N ALA A 113 34.43 17.21 17.47
CA ALA A 113 34.04 18.34 16.63
C ALA A 113 32.50 18.46 16.55
N PHE A 114 31.82 17.33 16.36
CA PHE A 114 30.36 17.24 16.38
C PHE A 114 29.77 17.72 17.72
N GLN A 115 30.28 17.23 18.85
CA GLN A 115 29.81 17.68 20.17
C GLN A 115 30.01 19.18 20.38
N LYS A 116 31.18 19.73 20.00
CA LYS A 116 31.48 21.16 20.16
C LYS A 116 30.51 22.04 19.38
N ARG A 117 30.05 21.60 18.21
CA ARG A 117 29.04 22.33 17.41
C ARG A 117 27.67 22.31 18.09
N HIS A 118 27.17 21.14 18.45
CA HIS A 118 25.83 20.98 19.05
C HIS A 118 25.71 21.53 20.48
N ASN A 119 26.83 21.76 21.18
CA ASN A 119 26.83 22.34 22.52
C ASN A 119 26.67 23.88 22.54
N LYS A 120 26.51 24.55 21.38
CA LYS A 120 26.37 26.01 21.29
C LYS A 120 24.94 26.49 21.57
N ASP A 121 23.94 25.77 21.09
CA ASP A 121 22.54 26.20 21.11
C ASP A 121 21.86 25.83 22.44
N LYS A 122 22.22 26.57 23.50
CA LYS A 122 21.70 26.37 24.85
C LYS A 122 20.64 27.38 25.22
N VAL A 123 19.58 26.91 25.89
CA VAL A 123 18.62 27.82 26.51
C VAL A 123 19.27 28.57 27.67
N LYS A 124 19.00 29.88 27.78
CA LYS A 124 19.36 30.66 28.95
C LYS A 124 18.58 30.13 30.16
N ARG A 125 19.30 29.67 31.18
CA ARG A 125 18.73 29.18 32.44
C ARG A 125 18.94 30.19 33.55
N ILE A 126 17.90 30.45 34.32
CA ILE A 126 17.95 31.26 35.53
C ILE A 126 17.49 30.35 36.67
N ASP A 127 18.22 30.34 37.79
CA ASP A 127 17.82 29.57 38.96
C ASP A 127 16.52 30.15 39.54
N LEU A 128 15.46 29.32 39.54
CA LEU A 128 14.13 29.66 40.05
C LEU A 128 14.19 30.24 41.47
N SER A 129 15.09 29.74 42.33
CA SER A 129 15.20 30.20 43.72
C SER A 129 15.64 31.66 43.85
N THR A 130 16.29 32.20 42.81
CA THR A 130 16.83 33.58 42.78
C THR A 130 16.02 34.53 41.90
N TYR A 131 15.05 34.01 41.13
CA TYR A 131 14.24 34.80 40.21
C TYR A 131 13.14 35.58 40.94
N LYS A 132 12.79 36.76 40.40
CA LYS A 132 11.70 37.61 40.90
C LYS A 132 10.90 38.13 39.71
N GLY A 133 9.57 38.08 39.80
CA GLY A 133 8.67 38.60 38.79
C GLY A 133 7.76 37.54 38.17
N ASP A 134 7.29 37.84 36.97
CA ASP A 134 6.27 37.06 36.29
C ASP A 134 6.86 35.82 35.61
N ALA A 135 6.12 34.71 35.66
CA ALA A 135 6.49 33.44 35.05
C ALA A 135 5.30 32.81 34.32
N PHE A 136 5.60 31.95 33.35
CA PHE A 136 4.63 31.34 32.44
C PHE A 136 4.84 29.83 32.37
N LEU A 137 3.77 29.07 32.63
CA LEU A 137 3.82 27.62 32.75
C LEU A 137 3.45 26.94 31.43
N GLY A 138 4.28 26.02 30.99
CA GLY A 138 4.01 25.13 29.87
C GLY A 138 4.00 23.66 30.28
N ILE A 139 2.97 22.93 29.87
CA ILE A 139 2.83 21.49 30.13
C ILE A 139 2.67 20.77 28.79
N ASP A 140 3.50 19.75 28.53
CA ASP A 140 3.32 18.82 27.42
C ASP A 140 2.99 17.43 27.98
N ALA A 141 1.71 17.07 27.87
CA ALA A 141 1.19 15.76 28.27
C ALA A 141 1.18 14.83 27.05
N GLY A 142 2.34 14.31 26.67
CA GLY A 142 2.49 13.40 25.53
C GLY A 142 1.91 12.00 25.77
N SER A 143 1.90 11.19 24.71
CA SER A 143 1.40 9.80 24.72
C SER A 143 2.21 8.87 25.63
N THR A 144 3.51 9.11 25.74
CA THR A 144 4.47 8.29 26.53
C THR A 144 5.12 9.04 27.68
N THR A 145 5.24 10.35 27.56
CA THR A 145 6.06 11.18 28.46
C THR A 145 5.35 12.48 28.78
N THR A 146 5.50 12.93 30.01
CA THR A 146 5.01 14.20 30.53
C THR A 146 6.19 15.14 30.74
N LYS A 147 6.06 16.38 30.26
CA LYS A 147 7.07 17.43 30.39
C LYS A 147 6.44 18.70 30.92
N VAL A 148 7.20 19.43 31.74
CA VAL A 148 6.79 20.74 32.26
C VAL A 148 7.95 21.70 32.09
N ALA A 149 7.66 22.94 31.73
CA ALA A 149 8.63 24.03 31.66
C ALA A 149 8.03 25.30 32.28
N LEU A 150 8.78 25.96 33.16
CA LEU A 150 8.45 27.31 33.63
C LEU A 150 9.38 28.31 32.95
N VAL A 151 8.80 29.33 32.34
CA VAL A 151 9.50 30.31 31.51
C VAL A 151 9.39 31.70 32.14
N ALA A 152 10.49 32.44 32.19
CA ALA A 152 10.55 33.82 32.65
C ALA A 152 9.97 34.80 31.61
N ASP A 153 9.78 36.06 31.98
CA ASP A 153 9.27 37.08 31.05
C ASP A 153 10.23 37.35 29.87
N ASP A 154 11.54 37.19 30.03
CA ASP A 154 12.50 37.30 28.91
C ASP A 154 12.58 36.03 28.04
N GLY A 155 11.85 34.96 28.38
CA GLY A 155 11.90 33.67 27.71
C GLY A 155 12.93 32.69 28.28
N SER A 156 13.66 33.04 29.35
CA SER A 156 14.61 32.14 30.01
C SER A 156 13.90 30.96 30.69
N LEU A 157 14.56 29.80 30.73
CA LEU A 157 14.05 28.61 31.40
C LEU A 157 14.35 28.68 32.92
N LEU A 158 13.30 28.62 33.74
CA LEU A 158 13.38 28.65 35.21
C LEU A 158 13.32 27.26 35.84
N TYR A 159 12.47 26.40 35.29
CA TYR A 159 12.26 25.04 35.77
C TYR A 159 11.92 24.12 34.61
N SER A 160 12.35 22.86 34.69
CA SER A 160 11.98 21.83 33.73
C SER A 160 11.82 20.47 34.38
N PHE A 161 10.88 19.68 33.86
CA PHE A 161 10.62 18.30 34.28
C PHE A 161 10.40 17.41 33.06
N TYR A 162 10.88 16.17 33.12
CA TYR A 162 10.68 15.15 32.09
C TYR A 162 10.55 13.78 32.74
N ALA A 163 9.44 13.08 32.52
CA ALA A 163 9.26 11.70 32.98
C ALA A 163 8.35 10.89 32.06
N GLY A 164 8.47 9.56 32.11
CA GLY A 164 7.47 8.65 31.54
C GLY A 164 6.13 8.86 32.23
N ASN A 165 5.03 8.83 31.47
CA ASN A 165 3.69 9.02 32.03
C ASN A 165 3.11 7.73 32.63
N GLU A 166 3.68 6.56 32.30
CA GLU A 166 3.27 5.22 32.75
C GLU A 166 1.75 4.95 32.62
N GLY A 167 1.09 5.59 31.64
CA GLY A 167 -0.36 5.50 31.43
C GLY A 167 -1.21 6.39 32.35
N ASN A 168 -0.61 7.19 33.24
CA ASN A 168 -1.30 8.13 34.12
C ASN A 168 -0.68 9.55 34.06
N PRO A 169 -0.89 10.30 32.97
CA PRO A 169 -0.26 11.60 32.76
C PRO A 169 -0.64 12.63 33.84
N LEU A 170 -1.87 12.60 34.37
CA LEU A 170 -2.32 13.56 35.38
C LEU A 170 -1.54 13.44 36.69
N GLN A 171 -1.27 12.22 37.16
CA GLN A 171 -0.49 12.03 38.38
C GLN A 171 0.96 12.50 38.20
N VAL A 172 1.55 12.26 37.03
CA VAL A 172 2.91 12.73 36.73
C VAL A 172 2.98 14.25 36.66
N VAL A 173 1.97 14.91 36.05
CA VAL A 173 1.88 16.39 36.07
C VAL A 173 1.73 16.90 37.50
N ARG A 174 0.85 16.31 38.33
CA ARG A 174 0.68 16.68 39.74
C ARG A 174 1.98 16.57 40.53
N LYS A 175 2.75 15.50 40.33
CA LYS A 175 4.06 15.32 40.94
C LYS A 175 5.01 16.46 40.55
N SER A 176 5.09 16.76 39.26
CA SER A 176 5.95 17.86 38.76
C SER A 176 5.52 19.23 39.27
N LEU A 177 4.22 19.50 39.37
CA LEU A 177 3.74 20.79 39.86
C LEU A 177 3.95 20.95 41.36
N ASN A 178 3.80 19.87 42.15
CA ASN A 178 4.16 19.91 43.56
C ASN A 178 5.65 20.23 43.74
N GLU A 179 6.53 19.57 42.99
CA GLU A 179 7.97 19.87 43.01
C GLU A 179 8.27 21.32 42.58
N LEU A 180 7.54 21.84 41.58
CA LEU A 180 7.67 23.23 41.15
C LEU A 180 7.25 24.20 42.25
N TYR A 181 6.06 24.01 42.85
CA TYR A 181 5.56 24.86 43.93
C TYR A 181 6.45 24.83 45.16
N ASP A 182 7.06 23.67 45.49
CA ASP A 182 8.02 23.54 46.59
C ASP A 182 9.29 24.37 46.39
N LYS A 183 9.70 24.58 45.13
CA LYS A 183 10.90 25.35 44.77
C LYS A 183 10.61 26.80 44.40
N MET A 184 9.35 27.19 44.24
CA MET A 184 8.95 28.51 43.76
C MET A 184 8.98 29.53 44.91
N PRO A 185 9.80 30.59 44.85
CA PRO A 185 9.80 31.62 45.87
C PRO A 185 8.54 32.49 45.79
N GLU A 186 8.12 33.08 46.92
CA GLU A 186 6.92 33.94 47.00
C GLU A 186 6.97 35.17 46.06
N SER A 187 8.17 35.57 45.65
CA SER A 187 8.40 36.67 44.70
C SER A 187 8.14 36.32 43.23
N VAL A 188 7.72 35.08 42.93
CA VAL A 188 7.44 34.60 41.57
C VAL A 188 5.96 34.27 41.44
N THR A 189 5.32 34.84 40.41
CA THR A 189 3.89 34.65 40.15
C THR A 189 3.70 34.02 38.77
N ILE A 190 3.01 32.88 38.72
CA ILE A 190 2.56 32.29 37.46
C ILE A 190 1.40 33.13 36.91
N ARG A 191 1.61 33.84 35.79
CA ARG A 191 0.60 34.73 35.20
C ARG A 191 -0.33 34.05 34.22
N ASN A 192 0.16 33.02 33.56
CA ASN A 192 -0.61 32.28 32.56
C ASN A 192 0.00 30.88 32.40
N SER A 193 -0.81 29.93 31.94
CA SER A 193 -0.44 28.53 31.77
C SER A 193 -1.01 27.96 30.47
N CYS A 194 -0.26 27.07 29.82
CA CYS A 194 -0.67 26.43 28.59
C CYS A 194 -0.34 24.95 28.62
N VAL A 195 -1.28 24.11 28.19
CA VAL A 195 -1.07 22.69 28.02
C VAL A 195 -1.15 22.27 26.55
N THR A 196 -0.34 21.28 26.21
CA THR A 196 -0.30 20.66 24.90
C THR A 196 -0.11 19.14 24.99
N GLY A 197 0.01 18.47 23.85
CA GLY A 197 0.18 17.02 23.74
C GLY A 197 -1.14 16.23 23.79
N TYR A 198 -1.06 14.90 23.73
CA TYR A 198 -2.21 13.99 23.70
C TYR A 198 -3.15 14.12 24.91
N GLY A 199 -2.61 14.46 26.07
CA GLY A 199 -3.33 14.67 27.33
C GLY A 199 -3.91 16.07 27.53
N GLU A 200 -3.76 16.98 26.55
CA GLU A 200 -4.17 18.39 26.63
C GLU A 200 -5.54 18.59 27.30
N GLY A 201 -6.60 17.99 26.73
CA GLY A 201 -7.95 18.19 27.25
C GLY A 201 -8.16 17.67 28.67
N LEU A 202 -7.54 16.54 29.02
CA LEU A 202 -7.65 15.98 30.36
C LEU A 202 -6.98 16.87 31.39
N ILE A 203 -5.75 17.30 31.12
CA ILE A 203 -4.95 18.11 32.05
C ILE A 203 -5.55 19.51 32.16
N LYS A 204 -6.01 20.08 31.04
CA LYS A 204 -6.67 21.39 31.03
C LYS A 204 -7.88 21.40 31.95
N GLU A 205 -8.79 20.43 31.78
CA GLU A 205 -9.99 20.34 32.62
C GLU A 205 -9.66 19.97 34.06
N ALA A 206 -8.74 19.04 34.30
CA ALA A 206 -8.41 18.58 35.66
C ALA A 206 -7.77 19.69 36.51
N LEU A 207 -6.77 20.39 35.96
CA LEU A 207 -5.95 21.37 36.67
C LEU A 207 -6.31 22.83 36.38
N MET A 208 -7.35 23.06 35.56
CA MET A 208 -7.80 24.39 35.14
C MET A 208 -6.69 25.22 34.47
N VAL A 209 -5.88 24.56 33.64
CA VAL A 209 -4.86 25.24 32.83
C VAL A 209 -5.53 26.24 31.90
N ASP A 210 -5.00 27.46 31.80
CA ASP A 210 -5.66 28.58 31.11
C ASP A 210 -5.89 28.28 29.62
N LEU A 211 -4.82 27.86 28.95
CA LEU A 211 -4.78 27.66 27.50
C LEU A 211 -4.56 26.19 27.14
N GLY A 212 -5.14 25.79 26.01
CA GLY A 212 -4.90 24.49 25.38
C GLY A 212 -4.54 24.73 23.92
N TYR A 213 -3.34 24.31 23.52
CA TYR A 213 -2.85 24.48 22.16
C TYR A 213 -2.35 23.15 21.60
N ILE A 214 -2.44 23.00 20.27
CA ILE A 214 -1.88 21.84 19.60
C ILE A 214 -0.36 21.83 19.70
N GLU A 215 0.19 20.63 19.84
CA GLU A 215 1.61 20.37 20.07
C GLU A 215 2.51 20.92 18.95
N THR A 216 2.05 20.87 17.71
CA THR A 216 2.79 21.37 16.54
C THR A 216 3.04 22.87 16.60
N VAL A 217 2.10 23.67 17.12
CA VAL A 217 2.26 25.12 17.28
C VAL A 217 3.21 25.42 18.43
N ALA A 218 3.11 24.69 19.54
CA ALA A 218 4.05 24.83 20.67
C ALA A 218 5.49 24.52 20.22
N HIS A 219 5.70 23.40 19.53
CA HIS A 219 7.00 23.03 18.97
C HIS A 219 7.54 24.05 17.96
N TYR A 220 6.70 24.56 17.06
CA TYR A 220 7.11 25.62 16.13
C TYR A 220 7.56 26.88 16.89
N ARG A 221 6.79 27.30 17.89
CA ARG A 221 7.11 28.48 18.69
C ARG A 221 8.42 28.35 19.46
N ALA A 222 8.68 27.16 20.00
CA ALA A 222 9.95 26.82 20.65
C ALA A 222 11.11 26.83 19.65
N ALA A 223 10.98 26.17 18.50
CA ALA A 223 12.03 26.14 17.48
C ALA A 223 12.40 27.55 16.99
N LYS A 224 11.39 28.40 16.74
CA LYS A 224 11.58 29.79 16.32
C LYS A 224 12.31 30.65 17.36
N PHE A 225 12.23 30.29 18.65
CA PHE A 225 12.97 30.98 19.71
C PHE A 225 14.49 30.75 19.60
N PHE A 226 14.91 29.52 19.27
CA PHE A 226 16.32 29.20 19.07
C PHE A 226 16.83 29.63 17.69
N GLN A 227 15.97 29.52 16.68
CA GLN A 227 16.32 29.78 15.31
C GLN A 227 15.21 30.57 14.59
N PRO A 228 15.32 31.91 14.55
CA PRO A 228 14.26 32.78 14.00
C PRO A 228 13.91 32.53 12.54
N ASP A 229 14.85 32.03 11.74
CA ASP A 229 14.72 31.73 10.31
C ASP A 229 14.46 30.24 10.02
N VAL A 230 13.94 29.48 11.00
CA VAL A 230 13.71 28.03 10.87
C VAL A 230 12.83 27.68 9.66
N ASP A 231 13.38 26.84 8.78
CA ASP A 231 12.67 26.35 7.58
C ASP A 231 12.01 24.98 7.82
N PHE A 232 12.61 24.20 8.72
CA PHE A 232 12.26 22.80 8.92
C PHE A 232 12.45 22.37 10.36
N ILE A 233 11.46 21.65 10.86
CA ILE A 233 11.48 21.09 12.21
C ILE A 233 11.17 19.60 12.12
N LEU A 234 12.04 18.79 12.71
CA LEU A 234 11.81 17.35 12.88
C LEU A 234 11.78 17.00 14.37
N ASP A 235 10.59 16.63 14.84
CA ASP A 235 10.35 16.09 16.18
C ASP A 235 10.25 14.57 16.12
N ILE A 236 11.10 13.85 16.86
CA ILE A 236 10.99 12.39 17.01
C ILE A 236 10.76 12.06 18.49
N GLY A 237 9.50 11.81 18.81
CA GLY A 237 9.04 11.37 20.12
C GLY A 237 9.18 9.87 20.35
N GLY A 238 8.56 9.39 21.43
CA GLY A 238 8.57 7.97 21.79
C GLY A 238 7.72 7.11 20.86
N GLN A 239 6.53 7.56 20.48
CA GLN A 239 5.57 6.80 19.67
C GLN A 239 5.23 7.46 18.33
N ASP A 240 5.51 8.75 18.19
CA ASP A 240 5.20 9.52 16.99
C ASP A 240 6.41 10.34 16.54
N MET A 241 6.34 10.81 15.30
CA MET A 241 7.25 11.81 14.76
C MET A 241 6.45 12.87 14.00
N LYS A 242 7.00 14.08 13.96
CA LYS A 242 6.38 15.26 13.37
C LYS A 242 7.40 16.00 12.52
N CYS A 243 7.00 16.32 11.30
CA CYS A 243 7.75 17.18 10.42
C CYS A 243 6.93 18.43 10.15
N ILE A 244 7.48 19.59 10.47
CA ILE A 244 6.85 20.89 10.23
C ILE A 244 7.74 21.65 9.24
N ARG A 245 7.16 22.05 8.12
CA ARG A 245 7.82 22.91 7.13
C ARG A 245 7.27 24.31 7.26
N ILE A 246 8.17 25.28 7.28
CA ILE A 246 7.86 26.68 7.45
C ILE A 246 8.20 27.38 6.14
N LYS A 247 7.32 28.27 5.70
CA LYS A 247 7.55 29.12 4.54
C LYS A 247 6.98 30.50 4.83
N ASN A 248 7.79 31.54 4.65
CA ASN A 248 7.40 32.93 4.94
C ASN A 248 6.86 33.09 6.38
N ASP A 249 7.54 32.51 7.37
CA ASP A 249 7.14 32.52 8.79
C ASP A 249 5.80 31.85 9.12
N VAL A 250 5.19 31.12 8.19
CA VAL A 250 3.92 30.40 8.35
C VAL A 250 4.14 28.91 8.23
N ILE A 251 3.39 28.13 9.01
CA ILE A 251 3.35 26.68 8.85
C ILE A 251 2.79 26.36 7.45
N ASP A 252 3.66 25.87 6.56
CA ASP A 252 3.31 25.51 5.20
C ASP A 252 2.68 24.11 5.16
N SER A 253 3.33 23.17 5.85
CA SER A 253 2.84 21.80 5.95
C SER A 253 3.27 21.14 7.26
N VAL A 254 2.35 20.32 7.78
CA VAL A 254 2.57 19.46 8.95
C VAL A 254 2.37 18.02 8.52
N GLN A 255 3.37 17.18 8.77
CA GLN A 255 3.33 15.77 8.47
C GLN A 255 3.56 14.98 9.75
N LEU A 256 2.60 14.11 10.07
CA LEU A 256 2.58 13.32 11.30
C LEU A 256 2.61 11.84 10.95
N ASN A 257 3.46 11.08 11.60
CA ASN A 257 3.40 9.63 11.56
C ASN A 257 3.01 9.09 12.94
N GLU A 258 1.74 8.69 13.06
CA GLU A 258 1.16 8.14 14.29
C GLU A 258 0.91 6.62 14.19
N ALA A 259 0.99 6.05 12.99
CA ALA A 259 0.66 4.63 12.75
C ALA A 259 1.91 3.74 12.64
N CYS A 260 3.08 4.29 12.32
CA CYS A 260 4.28 3.52 12.05
C CYS A 260 5.30 3.69 13.18
N SER A 261 5.47 2.66 14.00
CA SER A 261 6.40 2.63 15.14
C SER A 261 7.88 2.55 14.75
N SER A 262 8.20 2.29 13.47
CA SER A 262 9.56 1.99 13.01
C SER A 262 10.50 3.18 12.91
N GLY A 263 10.04 4.38 13.23
CA GLY A 263 10.84 5.58 13.23
C GLY A 263 10.76 6.37 14.54
N CYS A 264 10.35 5.74 15.64
CA CYS A 264 10.12 6.42 16.91
C CYS A 264 11.07 5.89 18.00
N GLY A 265 11.29 6.66 19.07
CA GLY A 265 12.24 6.31 20.14
C GLY A 265 11.92 4.99 20.86
N SER A 266 10.63 4.63 20.99
CA SER A 266 10.20 3.36 21.62
C SER A 266 10.72 2.13 20.90
N PHE A 267 11.00 2.23 19.60
CA PHE A 267 11.59 1.15 18.82
C PHE A 267 13.04 0.89 19.26
N ILE A 268 13.86 1.93 19.35
CA ILE A 268 15.25 1.83 19.86
C ILE A 268 15.23 1.30 21.30
N GLU A 269 14.32 1.82 22.13
CA GLU A 269 14.18 1.37 23.52
C GLU A 269 13.82 -0.12 23.64
N THR A 270 12.91 -0.62 22.80
CA THR A 270 12.51 -2.03 22.79
C THR A 270 13.68 -2.93 22.41
N PHE A 271 14.47 -2.55 21.40
CA PHE A 271 15.65 -3.32 21.00
C PHE A 271 16.74 -3.30 22.06
N ALA A 272 17.04 -2.13 22.64
CA ALA A 272 17.99 -2.00 23.73
C ALA A 272 17.64 -2.95 24.88
N LYS A 273 16.38 -2.92 25.35
CA LYS A 273 15.89 -3.84 26.39
C LYS A 273 15.98 -5.31 25.98
N SER A 274 15.60 -5.65 24.75
CA SER A 274 15.66 -7.04 24.26
C SER A 274 17.09 -7.61 24.17
N LEU A 275 18.09 -6.74 24.10
CA LEU A 275 19.51 -7.08 24.06
C LEU A 275 20.21 -6.87 25.42
N ASN A 276 19.44 -6.61 26.49
CA ASN A 276 19.93 -6.31 27.84
C ASN A 276 20.82 -5.06 27.95
N TYR A 277 20.51 -4.00 27.19
CA TYR A 277 21.14 -2.68 27.30
C TYR A 277 20.18 -1.63 27.85
N SER A 278 20.72 -0.63 28.56
CA SER A 278 20.01 0.64 28.76
C SER A 278 19.96 1.43 27.45
N VAL A 279 18.99 2.34 27.29
CA VAL A 279 18.90 3.17 26.07
C VAL A 279 20.15 4.02 25.87
N ALA A 280 20.71 4.55 26.96
CA ALA A 280 21.92 5.38 26.92
C ALA A 280 23.16 4.59 26.52
N ASP A 281 23.33 3.37 27.05
CA ASP A 281 24.47 2.52 26.69
C ASP A 281 24.35 2.00 25.26
N PHE A 282 23.12 1.66 24.84
CA PHE A 282 22.83 1.24 23.48
C PHE A 282 23.15 2.33 22.44
N ALA A 283 22.89 3.60 22.78
CA ALA A 283 23.26 4.75 21.97
C ALA A 283 24.79 4.94 21.89
N LYS A 284 25.51 4.78 23.01
CA LYS A 284 26.97 4.93 23.06
C LYS A 284 27.71 3.89 22.24
N VAL A 285 27.29 2.62 22.30
CA VAL A 285 27.96 1.54 21.52
C VAL A 285 27.77 1.69 20.01
N ALA A 286 26.79 2.48 19.55
CA ALA A 286 26.59 2.74 18.13
C ALA A 286 27.64 3.69 17.52
N LEU A 287 28.20 4.61 18.31
CA LEU A 287 28.98 5.75 17.80
C LEU A 287 30.20 5.32 16.97
N PHE A 288 30.91 4.28 17.44
CA PHE A 288 32.14 3.79 16.82
C PHE A 288 31.95 2.41 16.16
N ALA A 289 30.73 2.10 15.74
CA ALA A 289 30.43 0.89 14.98
C ALA A 289 31.21 0.86 13.66
N LYS A 290 31.95 -0.21 13.41
CA LYS A 290 32.83 -0.33 12.24
C LYS A 290 32.08 -0.71 10.97
N ASN A 291 31.06 -1.56 11.10
CA ASN A 291 30.31 -2.09 9.96
C ASN A 291 28.79 -2.00 10.18
N PRO A 292 28.21 -0.78 10.36
CA PRO A 292 26.79 -0.63 10.61
C PRO A 292 25.93 -1.37 9.59
N ILE A 293 24.81 -1.93 10.04
CA ILE A 293 23.97 -2.82 9.21
C ILE A 293 22.83 -2.04 8.54
N ASP A 294 22.58 -2.25 7.25
CA ASP A 294 21.40 -1.69 6.61
C ASP A 294 20.14 -2.51 6.92
N LEU A 295 19.49 -2.13 8.02
CA LEU A 295 18.20 -2.70 8.42
C LEU A 295 17.03 -2.16 7.57
N GLY A 296 17.30 -1.29 6.59
CA GLY A 296 16.32 -0.67 5.70
C GLY A 296 15.48 0.40 6.40
N SER A 297 14.41 0.87 5.75
CA SER A 297 13.55 1.97 6.23
C SER A 297 12.10 1.53 6.54
N ARG A 298 11.88 0.23 6.81
CA ARG A 298 10.55 -0.43 6.79
C ARG A 298 9.88 -0.61 8.15
N CYS A 299 8.72 -1.28 8.18
CA CYS A 299 7.99 -1.57 9.42
C CYS A 299 8.88 -2.30 10.45
N THR A 300 8.64 -2.05 11.74
CA THR A 300 9.33 -2.67 12.88
C THR A 300 9.37 -4.19 12.79
N VAL A 301 8.32 -4.80 12.26
CA VAL A 301 8.22 -6.24 12.03
C VAL A 301 9.30 -6.73 11.06
N PHE A 302 9.48 -6.06 9.92
CA PHE A 302 10.50 -6.44 8.93
C PHE A 302 11.91 -6.09 9.41
N MET A 303 12.07 -4.95 10.07
CA MET A 303 13.35 -4.58 10.69
C MET A 303 13.75 -5.63 11.74
N ASN A 304 12.83 -6.11 12.57
CA ASN A 304 13.13 -7.17 13.54
C ASN A 304 13.59 -8.46 12.85
N SER A 305 12.93 -8.87 11.76
CA SER A 305 13.40 -10.02 10.96
C SER A 305 14.81 -9.81 10.42
N ARG A 306 15.16 -8.59 9.96
CA ARG A 306 16.53 -8.27 9.52
C ARG A 306 17.54 -8.24 10.66
N VAL A 307 17.17 -7.69 11.83
CA VAL A 307 18.02 -7.75 13.02
C VAL A 307 18.30 -9.21 13.40
N LYS A 308 17.26 -10.06 13.42
CA LYS A 308 17.43 -11.50 13.69
C LYS A 308 18.30 -12.20 12.65
N GLN A 309 18.20 -11.81 11.38
CA GLN A 309 19.06 -12.33 10.32
C GLN A 309 20.51 -11.88 10.50
N ALA A 310 20.74 -10.59 10.73
CA ALA A 310 22.06 -10.05 11.04
C ALA A 310 22.70 -10.72 12.27
N GLN A 311 21.90 -11.03 13.30
CA GLN A 311 22.36 -11.81 14.46
C GLN A 311 22.79 -13.23 14.07
N LYS A 312 22.08 -13.90 13.16
CA LYS A 312 22.48 -15.22 12.64
C LYS A 312 23.75 -15.16 11.80
N GLU A 313 24.00 -14.04 11.14
CA GLU A 313 25.22 -13.75 10.37
C GLU A 313 26.39 -13.28 11.26
N GLY A 314 26.20 -13.25 12.59
CA GLY A 314 27.27 -12.92 13.53
C GLY A 314 27.56 -11.42 13.67
N ALA A 315 26.61 -10.54 13.34
CA ALA A 315 26.85 -9.10 13.45
C ALA A 315 26.83 -8.59 14.91
N ASP A 316 27.73 -7.66 15.23
CA ASP A 316 27.88 -7.09 16.56
C ASP A 316 26.72 -6.18 16.97
N VAL A 317 26.49 -6.07 18.28
CA VAL A 317 25.45 -5.20 18.84
C VAL A 317 25.67 -3.72 18.47
N SER A 318 26.94 -3.28 18.37
CA SER A 318 27.29 -1.93 17.92
C SER A 318 26.82 -1.66 16.49
N ASP A 319 27.05 -2.62 15.58
CA ASP A 319 26.66 -2.52 14.18
C ASP A 319 25.13 -2.53 14.01
N ILE A 320 24.43 -3.34 14.80
CA ILE A 320 22.96 -3.36 14.87
C ILE A 320 22.44 -2.02 15.40
N SER A 321 23.03 -1.49 16.48
CA SER A 321 22.59 -0.22 17.09
C SER A 321 22.76 0.97 16.14
N ALA A 322 23.92 1.08 15.48
CA ALA A 322 24.16 2.08 14.45
C ALA A 322 23.21 1.91 13.25
N GLY A 323 22.97 0.66 12.82
CA GLY A 323 21.99 0.34 11.80
C GLY A 323 20.58 0.81 12.14
N LEU A 324 20.14 0.61 13.39
CA LEU A 324 18.82 1.08 13.87
C LEU A 324 18.74 2.62 13.86
N ALA A 325 19.81 3.33 14.23
CA ALA A 325 19.85 4.79 14.17
C ALA A 325 19.67 5.31 12.74
N TYR A 326 20.40 4.73 11.77
CA TYR A 326 20.20 5.01 10.35
C TYR A 326 18.76 4.71 9.90
N SER A 327 18.23 3.54 10.28
CA SER A 327 16.90 3.09 9.89
C SER A 327 15.77 3.99 10.38
N VAL A 328 15.86 4.49 11.61
CA VAL A 328 14.89 5.45 12.18
C VAL A 328 14.84 6.73 11.34
N ILE A 329 16.00 7.29 10.99
CA ILE A 329 16.04 8.51 10.18
C ILE A 329 15.71 8.27 8.70
N LYS A 330 16.20 7.19 8.09
CA LYS A 330 15.80 6.80 6.73
C LYS A 330 14.28 6.66 6.64
N ASN A 331 13.65 6.05 7.65
CA ASN A 331 12.19 5.95 7.74
C ASN A 331 11.52 7.33 7.82
N ALA A 332 12.02 8.22 8.70
CA ALA A 332 11.49 9.57 8.82
C ALA A 332 11.58 10.35 7.50
N LEU A 333 12.78 10.54 6.96
CA LEU A 333 13.01 11.43 5.81
C LEU A 333 12.49 10.85 4.50
N LEU A 334 12.75 9.57 4.22
CA LEU A 334 12.47 8.98 2.91
C LEU A 334 11.04 8.42 2.81
N LYS A 335 10.46 7.91 3.90
CA LYS A 335 9.14 7.25 3.86
C LYS A 335 8.02 8.11 4.39
N VAL A 336 8.20 8.73 5.55
CA VAL A 336 7.16 9.59 6.15
C VAL A 336 7.11 10.92 5.42
N ILE A 337 8.27 11.59 5.31
CA ILE A 337 8.34 12.96 4.79
C ILE A 337 8.48 13.00 3.27
N LYS A 338 9.02 11.93 2.68
CA LYS A 338 9.21 11.75 1.22
C LYS A 338 10.10 12.83 0.60
N ILE A 339 11.24 13.08 1.25
CA ILE A 339 12.23 14.06 0.79
C ILE A 339 13.10 13.42 -0.28
N ALA A 340 12.88 13.81 -1.54
CA ALA A 340 13.67 13.34 -2.68
C ALA A 340 14.97 14.15 -2.84
N ASP A 341 14.91 15.47 -2.66
CA ASP A 341 16.05 16.38 -2.66
C ASP A 341 16.18 17.03 -1.28
N PRO A 342 17.30 16.81 -0.57
CA PRO A 342 17.51 17.45 0.72
C PRO A 342 17.52 18.98 0.70
N LYS A 343 17.76 19.62 -0.45
CA LYS A 343 17.64 21.08 -0.58
C LYS A 343 16.22 21.60 -0.37
N SER A 344 15.20 20.76 -0.60
CA SER A 344 13.80 21.12 -0.38
C SER A 344 13.43 21.30 1.09
N MET A 345 14.28 20.86 2.03
CA MET A 345 14.08 21.09 3.46
C MET A 345 14.38 22.54 3.86
N GLY A 346 15.13 23.30 3.06
CA GLY A 346 15.62 24.63 3.44
C GLY A 346 17.06 24.60 3.95
N GLN A 347 17.49 25.69 4.57
CA GLN A 347 18.84 25.82 5.13
C GLN A 347 18.85 25.69 6.66
N SER A 348 17.80 26.18 7.32
CA SER A 348 17.74 26.32 8.77
C SER A 348 16.93 25.20 9.43
N MET A 349 17.61 24.15 9.91
CA MET A 349 16.98 22.93 10.44
C MET A 349 17.02 22.90 11.97
N VAL A 350 15.88 22.58 12.61
CA VAL A 350 15.82 22.30 14.06
C VAL A 350 15.34 20.87 14.28
N VAL A 351 16.07 20.11 15.09
CA VAL A 351 15.69 18.76 15.51
C VAL A 351 15.37 18.72 16.99
N GLN A 352 14.30 18.03 17.37
CA GLN A 352 13.77 18.00 18.73
C GLN A 352 13.07 16.67 19.06
N GLY A 353 12.70 16.50 20.32
CA GLY A 353 12.17 15.25 20.86
C GLY A 353 13.26 14.42 21.53
N GLY A 354 12.85 13.59 22.50
CA GLY A 354 13.79 12.85 23.35
C GLY A 354 14.72 11.90 22.60
N THR A 355 14.34 11.47 21.39
CA THR A 355 15.15 10.58 20.56
C THR A 355 16.43 11.26 20.06
N PHE A 356 16.46 12.59 19.88
CA PHE A 356 17.66 13.32 19.44
C PHE A 356 18.69 13.58 20.54
N TYR A 357 18.42 13.17 21.78
CA TYR A 357 19.49 13.02 22.78
C TYR A 357 20.46 11.88 22.42
N ASN A 358 20.06 10.97 21.53
CA ASN A 358 20.94 9.96 20.96
C ASN A 358 21.78 10.56 19.82
N ASP A 359 23.07 10.75 20.07
CA ASP A 359 24.02 11.30 19.08
C ASP A 359 24.13 10.43 17.82
N ALA A 360 23.94 9.12 17.91
CA ALA A 360 23.94 8.23 16.75
C ALA A 360 22.76 8.55 15.81
N VAL A 361 21.59 8.86 16.37
CA VAL A 361 20.39 9.28 15.61
C VAL A 361 20.60 10.66 15.00
N LEU A 362 21.16 11.60 15.76
CA LEU A 362 21.46 12.95 15.28
C LEU A 362 22.48 12.94 14.13
N LYS A 363 23.60 12.21 14.27
CA LYS A 363 24.59 12.07 13.19
C LYS A 363 24.02 11.33 11.98
N SER A 364 23.20 10.29 12.20
CA SER A 364 22.46 9.63 11.11
C SER A 364 21.60 10.61 10.32
N PHE A 365 20.93 11.55 11.02
CA PHE A 365 20.19 12.63 10.38
C PHE A 365 21.07 13.51 9.52
N GLU A 366 22.21 13.97 10.02
CA GLU A 366 23.10 14.85 9.23
C GLU A 366 23.68 14.14 8.00
N ILE A 367 24.00 12.84 8.12
CA ILE A 367 24.51 12.03 7.01
C ILE A 367 23.43 11.84 5.93
N ILE A 368 22.21 11.46 6.31
CA ILE A 368 21.13 11.17 5.35
C ILE A 368 20.57 12.47 4.75
N SER A 369 20.39 13.51 5.57
CA SER A 369 19.89 14.81 5.12
C SER A 369 20.94 15.61 4.37
N GLN A 370 22.24 15.29 4.53
CA GLN A 370 23.34 16.13 4.02
C GLN A 370 23.21 17.59 4.48
N ARG A 371 22.63 17.79 5.67
CA ARG A 371 22.37 19.08 6.30
C ARG A 371 22.77 18.99 7.76
N GLU A 372 23.37 20.07 8.25
CA GLU A 372 23.53 20.27 9.67
C GLU A 372 22.18 20.68 10.29
N ALA A 373 21.94 20.26 11.52
CA ALA A 373 20.78 20.71 12.30
C ALA A 373 21.20 21.36 13.61
N VAL A 374 20.35 22.27 14.08
CA VAL A 374 20.39 22.77 15.45
C VAL A 374 19.62 21.79 16.34
N ARG A 375 20.32 21.20 17.31
CA ARG A 375 19.68 20.47 18.42
C ARG A 375 19.77 21.33 19.68
N PRO A 376 18.67 21.96 20.13
CA PRO A 376 18.64 22.64 21.42
C PRO A 376 18.98 21.66 22.55
N ASP A 377 19.68 22.14 23.57
CA ASP A 377 20.02 21.33 24.74
C ASP A 377 18.80 20.88 25.58
N ILE A 378 17.63 21.45 25.29
CA ILE A 378 16.33 21.08 25.84
C ILE A 378 15.42 20.35 24.84
N ALA A 379 16.00 19.70 23.81
CA ALA A 379 15.27 19.00 22.74
C ALA A 379 14.10 18.13 23.24
N GLY A 380 14.23 17.46 24.38
CA GLY A 380 13.19 16.59 24.94
C GLY A 380 11.98 17.29 25.56
N ILE A 381 12.04 18.60 25.86
CA ILE A 381 10.96 19.37 26.50
C ILE A 381 10.45 20.54 25.64
N MET A 382 10.82 20.59 24.36
CA MET A 382 10.49 21.70 23.46
C MET A 382 8.98 21.98 23.37
N GLY A 383 8.12 20.94 23.43
CA GLY A 383 6.67 21.12 23.46
C GLY A 383 6.18 21.89 24.69
N ALA A 384 6.68 21.52 25.88
CA ALA A 384 6.36 22.23 27.12
C ALA A 384 6.93 23.64 27.14
N PHE A 385 8.19 23.82 26.70
CA PHE A 385 8.81 25.14 26.60
C PHE A 385 8.05 26.07 25.66
N GLY A 386 7.66 25.56 24.48
CA GLY A 386 6.84 26.28 23.52
C GLY A 386 5.45 26.64 24.04
N ALA A 387 4.82 25.75 24.81
CA ALA A 387 3.57 26.05 25.50
C ALA A 387 3.74 27.19 26.51
N GLY A 388 4.84 27.22 27.28
CA GLY A 388 5.16 28.32 28.18
C GLY A 388 5.36 29.65 27.44
N LEU A 389 6.04 29.64 26.30
CA LEU A 389 6.16 30.82 25.43
C LEU A 389 4.81 31.29 24.87
N LEU A 390 3.93 30.36 24.51
CA LEU A 390 2.56 30.71 24.06
C LEU A 390 1.72 31.30 25.20
N ALA A 391 1.85 30.77 26.42
CA ALA A 391 1.19 31.33 27.60
C ALA A 391 1.65 32.78 27.85
N LYS A 392 2.95 33.06 27.65
CA LYS A 392 3.49 34.41 27.66
C LYS A 392 2.90 35.28 26.55
N ASP A 393 2.96 34.82 25.30
CA ASP A 393 2.52 35.63 24.13
C ASP A 393 1.02 35.97 24.18
N LYS A 394 0.20 35.12 24.83
CA LYS A 394 -1.25 35.30 24.98
C LYS A 394 -1.66 35.95 26.30
N TYR A 395 -0.72 36.24 27.19
CA TYR A 395 -0.99 36.98 28.42
C TYR A 395 -1.33 38.44 28.10
N HIS A 396 -2.30 38.98 28.82
CA HIS A 396 -2.67 40.38 28.79
C HIS A 396 -2.63 40.92 30.22
N GLU A 397 -2.19 42.16 30.37
CA GLU A 397 -2.01 42.78 31.68
C GLU A 397 -3.31 42.75 32.49
N GLY A 398 -3.22 42.27 33.74
CA GLY A 398 -4.37 42.12 34.63
C GLY A 398 -5.08 40.76 34.57
N TYR A 399 -4.71 39.86 33.66
CA TYR A 399 -5.21 38.48 33.66
C TYR A 399 -4.68 37.70 34.87
N GLN A 400 -5.54 36.93 35.52
CA GLN A 400 -5.17 36.00 36.58
C GLN A 400 -5.36 34.57 36.09
N THR A 401 -4.37 33.72 36.35
CA THR A 401 -4.43 32.31 35.96
C THR A 401 -5.55 31.58 36.69
N THR A 402 -6.24 30.68 35.99
CA THR A 402 -7.22 29.74 36.52
C THR A 402 -6.58 28.45 37.04
N LEU A 403 -5.26 28.28 36.87
CA LEU A 403 -4.52 27.11 37.32
C LEU A 403 -4.73 26.88 38.83
N LEU A 404 -5.07 25.65 39.20
CA LEU A 404 -5.30 25.30 40.62
C LEU A 404 -4.06 25.58 41.49
N THR A 405 -4.30 26.05 42.70
CA THR A 405 -3.26 26.18 43.74
C THR A 405 -2.74 24.81 44.19
N LYS A 406 -1.62 24.79 44.93
CA LYS A 406 -1.05 23.55 45.45
C LYS A 406 -2.03 22.78 46.34
N GLU A 407 -2.75 23.48 47.21
CA GLU A 407 -3.74 22.91 48.13
C GLU A 407 -4.93 22.32 47.35
N GLU A 408 -5.50 23.08 46.41
CA GLU A 408 -6.63 22.65 45.58
C GLU A 408 -6.26 21.46 44.69
N MET A 409 -5.07 21.49 44.07
CA MET A 409 -4.55 20.39 43.25
C MET A 409 -4.39 19.12 44.10
N ASN A 410 -3.92 19.23 45.34
CA ASN A 410 -3.73 18.09 46.22
C ASN A 410 -5.06 17.53 46.75
N ALA A 411 -6.05 18.38 46.97
CA ALA A 411 -7.42 18.01 47.31
C ALA A 411 -8.26 17.50 46.11
N LEU A 412 -7.73 17.55 44.88
CA LEU A 412 -8.42 17.08 43.69
C LEU A 412 -8.59 15.56 43.72
N GLU A 413 -9.84 15.10 43.86
CA GLU A 413 -10.22 13.71 43.68
C GLU A 413 -10.61 13.44 42.23
N VAL A 414 -10.12 12.32 41.69
CA VAL A 414 -10.37 11.92 40.31
C VAL A 414 -10.90 10.49 40.31
N SER A 415 -12.10 10.29 39.77
CA SER A 415 -12.64 8.96 39.53
C SER A 415 -13.00 8.79 38.06
N ALA A 416 -12.76 7.61 37.51
CA ALA A 416 -13.09 7.29 36.13
C ALA A 416 -14.21 6.26 36.09
N THR A 417 -15.27 6.56 35.35
CA THR A 417 -16.32 5.58 35.05
C THR A 417 -16.39 5.31 33.56
N LEU A 418 -16.71 4.07 33.20
CA LEU A 418 -16.97 3.67 31.82
C LEU A 418 -18.49 3.69 31.58
N GLY A 419 -18.91 4.31 30.48
CA GLY A 419 -20.30 4.35 30.07
C GLY A 419 -20.45 4.09 28.57
N ARG A 420 -21.61 3.61 28.12
CA ARG A 420 -21.94 3.58 26.69
C ARG A 420 -22.91 4.70 26.36
N CYS A 421 -22.56 5.51 25.37
CA CYS A 421 -23.45 6.54 24.84
C CYS A 421 -24.69 5.86 24.21
N GLN A 422 -25.90 6.31 24.52
CA GLN A 422 -27.13 5.76 23.94
C GLN A 422 -27.79 6.72 22.94
N ARG A 423 -27.09 7.79 22.56
CA ARG A 423 -27.68 8.88 21.78
C ARG A 423 -27.72 8.60 20.27
N CYS A 424 -26.96 7.64 19.77
CA CYS A 424 -27.00 7.21 18.38
C CYS A 424 -26.54 5.75 18.23
N THR A 425 -26.71 5.20 17.03
CA THR A 425 -26.38 3.81 16.67
C THR A 425 -24.90 3.44 16.86
N ASN A 426 -24.00 4.42 17.03
CA ASN A 426 -22.58 4.15 17.30
C ASN A 426 -22.30 3.60 18.70
N HIS A 427 -23.21 3.80 19.66
CA HIS A 427 -23.08 3.36 21.05
C HIS A 427 -21.67 3.50 21.67
N CYS A 428 -21.04 4.67 21.46
CA CYS A 428 -19.63 4.92 21.78
C CYS A 428 -19.30 4.50 23.22
N LEU A 429 -18.20 3.77 23.42
CA LEU A 429 -17.65 3.52 24.75
C LEU A 429 -16.95 4.79 25.24
N LEU A 430 -17.47 5.38 26.31
CA LEU A 430 -17.02 6.61 26.90
C LEU A 430 -16.21 6.33 28.16
N THR A 431 -15.10 7.04 28.33
CA THR A 431 -14.43 7.17 29.63
C THR A 431 -14.75 8.53 30.20
N ILE A 432 -15.43 8.57 31.34
CA ILE A 432 -15.89 9.77 32.02
C ILE A 432 -15.03 9.95 33.25
N ASN A 433 -14.15 10.95 33.23
CA ASN A 433 -13.38 11.36 34.41
C ASN A 433 -14.21 12.39 35.18
N HIS A 434 -14.53 12.10 36.43
CA HIS A 434 -15.19 13.01 37.37
C HIS A 434 -14.14 13.65 38.27
N PHE A 435 -14.25 14.95 38.45
CA PHE A 435 -13.37 15.75 39.31
C PHE A 435 -14.15 16.28 40.50
N SER A 436 -13.48 16.44 41.66
CA SER A 436 -14.07 17.17 42.78
C SER A 436 -14.50 18.58 42.35
N GLY A 437 -15.72 18.97 42.75
CA GLY A 437 -16.38 20.20 42.26
C GLY A 437 -17.36 19.99 41.09
N GLY A 438 -17.72 18.75 40.73
CA GLY A 438 -18.79 18.43 39.78
C GLY A 438 -18.43 18.56 38.29
N ARG A 439 -17.17 18.91 38.00
CA ARG A 439 -16.62 18.97 36.63
C ARG A 439 -16.37 17.54 36.11
N ARG A 440 -16.45 17.38 34.78
CA ARG A 440 -16.19 16.08 34.14
C ARG A 440 -15.49 16.24 32.80
N PHE A 441 -14.61 15.31 32.47
CA PHE A 441 -13.97 15.20 31.15
C PHE A 441 -14.29 13.86 30.51
N ILE A 442 -14.94 13.91 29.34
CA ILE A 442 -15.42 12.73 28.63
C ILE A 442 -14.55 12.49 27.40
N THR A 443 -14.07 11.25 27.24
CA THR A 443 -13.31 10.78 26.08
C THR A 443 -13.95 9.53 25.48
N GLY A 444 -13.56 9.16 24.25
CA GLY A 444 -14.13 8.01 23.52
C GLY A 444 -15.41 8.34 22.73
N ASN A 445 -15.87 9.59 22.76
CA ASN A 445 -17.01 10.06 21.98
C ASN A 445 -16.64 10.37 20.52
N ARG A 446 -17.52 9.98 19.58
CA ARG A 446 -17.40 10.31 18.15
C ARG A 446 -18.03 11.66 17.78
N CYS A 447 -18.88 12.20 18.63
CA CYS A 447 -19.58 13.47 18.40
C CYS A 447 -19.78 14.22 19.71
N GLU A 448 -20.21 15.49 19.62
CA GLU A 448 -20.45 16.34 20.78
C GLU A 448 -21.58 15.84 21.69
N ARG A 449 -22.52 15.07 21.14
CA ARG A 449 -23.61 14.45 21.91
C ARG A 449 -23.06 13.52 23.00
N GLY A 450 -21.92 12.87 22.76
CA GLY A 450 -21.25 12.04 23.75
C GLY A 450 -20.65 12.83 24.91
N LEU A 451 -20.42 14.13 24.75
CA LEU A 451 -19.97 15.04 25.81
C LEU A 451 -21.13 15.54 26.69
N GLY A 452 -22.38 15.18 26.36
CA GLY A 452 -23.57 15.68 27.04
C GLY A 452 -24.08 17.02 26.53
N LYS A 453 -23.40 17.67 25.57
CA LYS A 453 -23.86 18.90 24.91
C LYS A 453 -25.15 18.66 24.12
N GLU A 454 -26.00 19.69 24.02
CA GLU A 454 -27.19 19.68 23.16
C GLU A 454 -26.79 19.66 21.68
N LYS A 455 -27.72 19.27 20.80
CA LYS A 455 -27.50 19.34 19.35
C LYS A 455 -27.36 20.83 18.99
N ASN A 456 -26.19 21.26 18.53
CA ASN A 456 -25.98 22.63 18.06
C ASN A 456 -27.11 23.00 17.08
N GLN A 457 -27.87 24.06 17.37
CA GLN A 457 -29.00 24.50 16.56
C GLN A 457 -28.57 24.99 15.17
N PHE A 458 -27.29 25.33 15.00
CA PHE A 458 -26.65 25.60 13.72
C PHE A 458 -25.56 24.56 13.48
N ALA A 459 -25.93 23.41 12.93
CA ALA A 459 -24.96 22.43 12.46
C ALA A 459 -24.43 22.91 11.10
N ALA A 460 -23.13 23.22 11.02
CA ALA A 460 -22.48 23.47 9.74
C ALA A 460 -22.89 22.38 8.73
N PRO A 461 -23.27 22.74 7.49
CA PRO A 461 -23.80 21.77 6.52
C PRO A 461 -22.89 20.55 6.35
N ASN A 462 -23.47 19.35 6.34
CA ASN A 462 -22.72 18.10 6.14
C ASN A 462 -23.28 17.32 4.94
N LEU A 463 -22.60 17.40 3.80
CA LEU A 463 -23.06 16.79 2.55
C LEU A 463 -22.85 15.27 2.51
N TYR A 464 -22.04 14.70 3.40
CA TYR A 464 -21.97 13.24 3.56
C TYR A 464 -23.30 12.69 4.11
N GLU A 465 -23.89 13.38 5.08
CA GLU A 465 -25.20 13.01 5.62
C GLU A 465 -26.31 13.18 4.58
N TYR A 466 -26.30 14.31 3.85
CA TYR A 466 -27.23 14.56 2.75
C TYR A 466 -27.12 13.49 1.64
N LYS A 467 -25.90 13.19 1.17
CA LYS A 467 -25.66 12.18 0.13
C LYS A 467 -26.14 10.80 0.59
N LYS A 468 -25.84 10.41 1.84
CA LYS A 468 -26.31 9.13 2.41
C LYS A 468 -27.85 9.04 2.40
N HIS A 469 -28.54 10.08 2.86
CA HIS A 469 -30.00 10.14 2.84
C HIS A 469 -30.54 10.05 1.41
N ARG A 470 -30.01 10.87 0.49
CA ARG A 470 -30.43 10.86 -0.92
C ARG A 470 -30.17 9.52 -1.60
N LEU A 471 -29.07 8.84 -1.29
CA LEU A 471 -28.73 7.53 -1.86
C LEU A 471 -29.64 6.41 -1.37
N PHE A 472 -29.98 6.32 -0.08
CA PHE A 472 -30.60 5.09 0.46
C PHE A 472 -31.92 5.26 1.18
N GLU A 473 -32.27 6.46 1.64
CA GLU A 473 -33.41 6.67 2.53
C GLU A 473 -34.65 7.20 1.78
N VAL A 474 -34.45 7.76 0.58
CA VAL A 474 -35.54 8.26 -0.30
C VAL A 474 -36.23 7.13 -1.07
N TYR A 475 -35.53 6.02 -1.33
CA TYR A 475 -36.03 4.93 -2.16
C TYR A 475 -36.80 3.90 -1.33
N GLN A 476 -38.08 3.70 -1.66
CA GLN A 476 -38.93 2.69 -1.02
C GLN A 476 -38.96 1.41 -1.87
N PRO A 477 -38.75 0.22 -1.28
CA PRO A 477 -38.95 -1.04 -1.99
C PRO A 477 -40.43 -1.28 -2.30
N LEU A 478 -40.73 -1.87 -3.47
CA LEU A 478 -42.09 -2.35 -3.81
C LEU A 478 -42.62 -3.29 -2.74
N SER A 479 -43.93 -3.23 -2.46
CA SER A 479 -44.58 -4.24 -1.60
C SER A 479 -44.48 -5.64 -2.23
N MET A 480 -44.65 -6.70 -1.44
CA MET A 480 -44.62 -8.07 -1.98
C MET A 480 -45.72 -8.34 -3.01
N GLU A 481 -46.84 -7.61 -2.95
CA GLU A 481 -47.95 -7.71 -3.90
C GLU A 481 -47.61 -7.05 -5.25
N GLU A 482 -46.89 -5.93 -5.23
CA GLU A 482 -46.43 -5.22 -6.43
C GLU A 482 -45.19 -5.86 -7.07
N ALA A 483 -44.42 -6.62 -6.29
CA ALA A 483 -43.18 -7.27 -6.71
C ALA A 483 -43.42 -8.56 -7.49
N SER A 484 -44.09 -8.44 -8.64
CA SER A 484 -44.46 -9.56 -9.54
C SER A 484 -43.30 -10.49 -9.93
N ARG A 485 -42.05 -10.01 -9.88
CA ARG A 485 -40.85 -10.79 -10.22
C ARG A 485 -40.02 -11.21 -9.00
N GLY A 486 -40.51 -10.98 -7.79
CA GLY A 486 -39.88 -11.40 -6.54
C GLY A 486 -38.85 -10.39 -6.01
N VAL A 487 -37.89 -10.89 -5.23
CA VAL A 487 -36.93 -10.08 -4.48
C VAL A 487 -35.54 -10.15 -5.12
N VAL A 488 -34.91 -8.99 -5.30
CA VAL A 488 -33.50 -8.87 -5.66
C VAL A 488 -32.70 -8.23 -4.52
N GLY A 489 -31.62 -8.88 -4.13
CA GLY A 489 -30.68 -8.38 -3.13
C GLY A 489 -29.59 -7.53 -3.77
N ILE A 490 -29.38 -6.32 -3.25
CA ILE A 490 -28.25 -5.45 -3.63
C ILE A 490 -27.37 -5.19 -2.40
N PRO A 491 -26.07 -5.51 -2.44
CA PRO A 491 -25.15 -5.22 -1.34
C PRO A 491 -24.79 -3.72 -1.30
N ARG A 492 -24.78 -3.10 -0.12
CA ARG A 492 -24.39 -1.68 0.10
C ARG A 492 -22.86 -1.51 0.09
N VAL A 493 -22.25 -1.72 -1.07
CA VAL A 493 -20.78 -1.85 -1.19
C VAL A 493 -20.21 -1.04 -2.35
N LEU A 494 -18.95 -0.63 -2.23
CA LEU A 494 -18.17 -0.05 -3.34
C LEU A 494 -18.94 0.99 -4.18
N ASN A 495 -19.17 0.73 -5.47
CA ASN A 495 -19.86 1.64 -6.39
C ASN A 495 -21.38 1.78 -6.12
N MET A 496 -21.99 0.92 -5.30
CA MET A 496 -23.39 1.11 -4.89
C MET A 496 -23.59 2.38 -4.04
N TRP A 497 -22.52 2.94 -3.49
CA TRP A 497 -22.50 4.28 -2.89
C TRP A 497 -22.53 5.42 -3.93
N GLU A 498 -22.81 5.11 -5.20
CA GLU A 498 -23.00 6.04 -6.32
C GLU A 498 -24.13 5.56 -7.25
N ASP A 499 -24.13 4.28 -7.61
CA ASP A 499 -25.02 3.72 -8.63
C ASP A 499 -26.33 3.17 -8.08
N TYR A 500 -26.55 3.15 -6.77
CA TYR A 500 -27.78 2.57 -6.21
C TYR A 500 -29.08 3.22 -6.73
N PRO A 501 -29.19 4.55 -6.88
CA PRO A 501 -30.34 5.18 -7.55
C PRO A 501 -30.68 4.55 -8.92
N PHE A 502 -29.65 4.25 -9.71
CA PHE A 502 -29.82 3.59 -11.00
C PHE A 502 -30.37 2.17 -10.81
N TRP A 503 -29.75 1.36 -9.95
CA TRP A 503 -30.13 -0.04 -9.80
C TRP A 503 -31.49 -0.23 -9.10
N HIS A 504 -31.82 0.62 -8.11
CA HIS A 504 -33.14 0.59 -7.48
C HIS A 504 -34.24 0.85 -8.52
N THR A 505 -34.12 1.93 -9.29
CA THR A 505 -35.09 2.27 -10.34
C THR A 505 -35.15 1.19 -11.42
N PHE A 506 -34.01 0.69 -11.89
CA PHE A 506 -33.97 -0.38 -12.89
C PHE A 506 -34.77 -1.61 -12.45
N PHE A 507 -34.55 -2.11 -11.23
CA PHE A 507 -35.22 -3.31 -10.75
C PHE A 507 -36.69 -3.08 -10.36
N THR A 508 -37.02 -1.93 -9.79
CA THR A 508 -38.42 -1.61 -9.45
C THR A 508 -39.26 -1.36 -10.70
N THR A 509 -38.72 -0.73 -11.75
CA THR A 509 -39.40 -0.64 -13.06
C THR A 509 -39.62 -2.02 -13.69
N LEU A 510 -38.71 -2.97 -13.46
CA LEU A 510 -38.91 -4.37 -13.84
C LEU A 510 -39.80 -5.15 -12.86
N GLY A 511 -40.42 -4.52 -11.85
CA GLY A 511 -41.34 -5.22 -10.93
C GLY A 511 -40.67 -6.14 -9.91
N TYR A 512 -39.39 -5.91 -9.59
CA TYR A 512 -38.71 -6.55 -8.46
C TYR A 512 -38.79 -5.69 -7.20
N ARG A 513 -38.91 -6.34 -6.04
CA ARG A 513 -38.63 -5.71 -4.75
C ARG A 513 -37.12 -5.68 -4.50
N VAL A 514 -36.57 -4.50 -4.28
CA VAL A 514 -35.14 -4.31 -4.01
C VAL A 514 -34.87 -4.36 -2.51
N GLU A 515 -34.10 -5.36 -2.08
CA GLU A 515 -33.68 -5.54 -0.69
C GLU A 515 -32.19 -5.21 -0.51
N LEU A 516 -31.88 -4.35 0.46
CA LEU A 516 -30.52 -3.92 0.75
C LEU A 516 -29.90 -4.68 1.94
N SER A 517 -28.63 -5.03 1.81
CA SER A 517 -27.80 -5.43 2.97
C SER A 517 -27.73 -4.26 3.96
N PRO A 518 -27.68 -4.46 5.29
CA PRO A 518 -27.65 -3.37 6.27
C PRO A 518 -26.47 -2.40 6.08
N TYR A 519 -26.50 -1.24 6.74
CA TYR A 519 -25.33 -0.37 6.83
C TYR A 519 -24.14 -1.11 7.43
N SER A 520 -22.96 -0.83 6.90
CA SER A 520 -21.70 -1.42 7.33
C SER A 520 -21.44 -1.16 8.81
N ASN A 521 -20.88 -2.17 9.46
CA ASN A 521 -20.36 -2.10 10.81
C ASN A 521 -19.43 -3.30 11.01
N LYS A 522 -18.68 -3.28 12.12
CA LYS A 522 -17.74 -4.35 12.44
C LYS A 522 -18.36 -5.78 12.44
N LYS A 523 -19.62 -5.94 12.85
CA LYS A 523 -20.27 -7.26 12.83
C LYS A 523 -20.51 -7.75 11.41
N ILE A 524 -20.85 -6.86 10.48
CA ILE A 524 -21.01 -7.22 9.06
C ILE A 524 -19.67 -7.67 8.49
N TYR A 525 -18.59 -6.94 8.77
CA TYR A 525 -17.24 -7.36 8.37
C TYR A 525 -16.89 -8.76 8.89
N GLU A 526 -17.13 -9.02 10.18
CA GLU A 526 -16.82 -10.31 10.82
C GLU A 526 -17.55 -11.50 10.19
N LYS A 527 -18.77 -11.30 9.64
CA LYS A 527 -19.53 -12.36 8.96
C LYS A 527 -18.87 -12.92 7.70
N GLY A 528 -18.03 -12.13 7.03
CA GLY A 528 -17.41 -12.49 5.74
C GLY A 528 -15.90 -12.70 5.81
N ILE A 529 -15.29 -12.71 6.99
CA ILE A 529 -13.83 -12.63 7.14
C ILE A 529 -13.12 -13.85 6.55
N GLU A 530 -13.72 -15.04 6.64
CA GLU A 530 -13.11 -16.31 6.24
C GLU A 530 -13.09 -16.51 4.72
N SER A 531 -13.98 -15.85 3.97
CA SER A 531 -14.08 -15.96 2.52
C SER A 531 -13.17 -14.96 1.78
N ILE A 532 -12.47 -14.08 2.50
CA ILE A 532 -11.58 -13.07 1.90
C ILE A 532 -10.29 -13.73 1.39
N PRO A 533 -10.02 -13.75 0.06
CA PRO A 533 -8.83 -14.42 -0.49
C PRO A 533 -7.54 -13.63 -0.31
N SER A 534 -7.62 -12.33 -0.02
CA SER A 534 -6.45 -11.46 0.06
C SER A 534 -6.56 -10.45 1.19
N GLU A 535 -5.71 -10.60 2.22
CA GLU A 535 -5.65 -9.69 3.38
C GLU A 535 -5.29 -8.24 3.00
N SER A 536 -4.41 -8.05 2.01
CA SER A 536 -3.89 -6.73 1.61
C SER A 536 -4.83 -5.92 0.71
N VAL A 537 -6.03 -6.43 0.40
CA VAL A 537 -7.05 -5.67 -0.33
C VAL A 537 -7.65 -4.57 0.55
N CYS A 538 -8.14 -3.49 -0.04
CA CYS A 538 -8.73 -2.38 0.73
C CYS A 538 -9.95 -2.81 1.56
N TYR A 539 -10.13 -2.19 2.73
CA TYR A 539 -11.23 -2.50 3.65
C TYR A 539 -12.64 -2.45 3.01
N PRO A 540 -12.97 -1.49 2.13
CA PRO A 540 -14.24 -1.49 1.41
C PRO A 540 -14.51 -2.77 0.60
N ALA A 541 -13.47 -3.41 0.05
CA ALA A 541 -13.60 -4.67 -0.67
C ALA A 541 -13.79 -5.86 0.27
N LYS A 542 -13.14 -5.84 1.44
CA LYS A 542 -13.32 -6.86 2.47
C LYS A 542 -14.77 -6.91 2.97
N LEU A 543 -15.39 -5.74 3.17
CA LEU A 543 -16.78 -5.61 3.61
C LEU A 543 -17.78 -6.32 2.67
N VAL A 544 -17.49 -6.41 1.37
CA VAL A 544 -18.40 -7.02 0.38
C VAL A 544 -18.83 -8.43 0.78
N HIS A 545 -17.91 -9.24 1.29
CA HIS A 545 -18.18 -10.62 1.74
C HIS A 545 -19.24 -10.64 2.84
N GLY A 546 -19.10 -9.75 3.83
CA GLY A 546 -20.06 -9.58 4.92
C GLY A 546 -21.45 -9.12 4.48
N HIS A 547 -21.51 -8.20 3.50
CA HIS A 547 -22.78 -7.72 2.96
C HIS A 547 -23.53 -8.80 2.17
N VAL A 548 -22.82 -9.58 1.36
CA VAL A 548 -23.42 -10.71 0.63
C VAL A 548 -23.89 -11.78 1.61
N MET A 549 -23.08 -12.14 2.60
CA MET A 549 -23.48 -13.10 3.64
C MET A 549 -24.73 -12.63 4.39
N SER A 550 -24.82 -11.33 4.72
CA SER A 550 -26.02 -10.79 5.35
C SER A 550 -27.28 -10.85 4.49
N LEU A 551 -27.17 -10.83 3.16
CA LEU A 551 -28.33 -11.02 2.26
C LEU A 551 -28.74 -12.49 2.20
N ILE A 552 -27.77 -13.40 2.16
CA ILE A 552 -28.00 -14.84 2.20
C ILE A 552 -28.71 -15.24 3.51
N GLU A 553 -28.25 -14.72 4.66
CA GLU A 553 -28.87 -14.96 5.97
C GLU A 553 -30.31 -14.41 6.08
N LYS A 554 -30.63 -13.36 5.33
CA LYS A 554 -32.00 -12.82 5.23
C LYS A 554 -32.91 -13.66 4.32
N GLY A 555 -32.39 -14.71 3.67
CA GLY A 555 -33.15 -15.57 2.77
C GLY A 555 -33.34 -15.01 1.36
N VAL A 556 -32.51 -14.06 0.92
CA VAL A 556 -32.58 -13.50 -0.44
C VAL A 556 -31.95 -14.48 -1.44
N GLN A 557 -32.75 -14.99 -2.38
CA GLN A 557 -32.33 -16.01 -3.34
C GLN A 557 -31.68 -15.47 -4.62
N PHE A 558 -32.01 -14.23 -5.01
CA PHE A 558 -31.43 -13.58 -6.17
C PHE A 558 -30.62 -12.36 -5.72
N ILE A 559 -29.30 -12.39 -5.91
CA ILE A 559 -28.40 -11.29 -5.53
C ILE A 559 -27.76 -10.73 -6.81
N PHE A 560 -27.91 -9.42 -7.00
CA PHE A 560 -27.31 -8.71 -8.13
C PHE A 560 -26.13 -7.86 -7.68
N TYR A 561 -24.94 -8.16 -8.20
CA TYR A 561 -23.74 -7.38 -7.93
C TYR A 561 -22.82 -7.31 -9.18
N PRO A 562 -22.98 -6.28 -10.03
CA PRO A 562 -22.31 -6.21 -11.32
C PRO A 562 -20.85 -5.76 -11.21
N SER A 563 -20.06 -6.14 -12.22
CA SER A 563 -18.68 -5.69 -12.43
C SER A 563 -18.65 -4.53 -13.44
N VAL A 564 -18.49 -3.29 -12.96
CA VAL A 564 -18.55 -2.09 -13.82
C VAL A 564 -17.15 -1.67 -14.29
N VAL A 565 -16.82 -1.92 -15.56
CA VAL A 565 -15.48 -1.62 -16.11
C VAL A 565 -15.32 -0.15 -16.47
N TYR A 566 -16.30 0.39 -17.20
CA TYR A 566 -16.34 1.78 -17.61
C TYR A 566 -17.50 2.46 -16.90
N GLU A 567 -17.19 3.53 -16.19
CA GLU A 567 -18.20 4.37 -15.57
C GLU A 567 -18.72 5.41 -16.58
N ARG A 568 -19.76 6.15 -16.24
CA ARG A 568 -20.16 7.35 -16.96
C ARG A 568 -18.99 8.34 -17.01
N ARG A 569 -18.84 9.04 -18.15
CA ARG A 569 -17.75 9.99 -18.34
C ARG A 569 -18.20 11.38 -17.88
N ASP A 570 -17.87 11.71 -16.64
CA ASP A 570 -18.29 12.96 -16.01
C ASP A 570 -17.68 14.20 -16.66
N PHE A 571 -16.45 14.10 -17.16
CA PHE A 571 -15.73 15.21 -17.76
C PHE A 571 -15.23 14.80 -19.15
N LYS A 572 -15.66 15.52 -20.18
CA LYS A 572 -15.23 15.25 -21.57
C LYS A 572 -13.71 15.41 -21.76
N ALA A 573 -13.06 16.20 -20.91
CA ALA A 573 -11.62 16.48 -20.96
C ALA A 573 -10.75 15.36 -20.34
N SER A 574 -11.32 14.43 -19.56
CA SER A 574 -10.62 13.26 -19.03
C SER A 574 -10.03 12.40 -20.17
N ASP A 575 -8.95 11.66 -19.95
CA ASP A 575 -8.41 10.73 -20.95
C ASP A 575 -9.31 9.48 -21.09
N HIS A 576 -9.87 9.00 -19.97
CA HIS A 576 -10.73 7.82 -19.91
C HIS A 576 -11.67 7.84 -18.69
N ASN A 577 -12.61 6.91 -18.66
CA ASN A 577 -13.65 6.71 -17.62
C ASN A 577 -13.62 5.31 -16.99
N TYR A 578 -12.45 4.78 -16.65
CA TYR A 578 -12.35 3.48 -15.96
C TYR A 578 -12.80 3.59 -14.50
N ASN A 579 -13.42 2.53 -13.99
CA ASN A 579 -13.46 2.29 -12.54
C ASN A 579 -12.12 1.70 -12.05
N CYS A 580 -11.89 1.69 -10.73
CA CYS A 580 -10.70 1.04 -10.20
C CYS A 580 -10.77 -0.49 -10.40
N PRO A 581 -9.64 -1.22 -10.46
CA PRO A 581 -9.66 -2.65 -10.76
C PRO A 581 -10.51 -3.49 -9.80
N ILE A 582 -10.60 -3.06 -8.53
CA ILE A 582 -11.46 -3.68 -7.52
C ILE A 582 -12.93 -3.46 -7.88
N VAL A 583 -13.39 -2.22 -8.02
CA VAL A 583 -14.78 -1.92 -8.41
C VAL A 583 -15.16 -2.62 -9.72
N SER A 584 -14.24 -2.70 -10.68
CA SER A 584 -14.50 -3.30 -11.98
C SER A 584 -14.58 -4.83 -12.00
N SER A 585 -14.17 -5.54 -10.95
CA SER A 585 -14.10 -7.00 -11.01
C SER A 585 -14.28 -7.76 -9.70
N TYR A 586 -14.45 -7.08 -8.55
CA TYR A 586 -14.46 -7.76 -7.25
C TYR A 586 -15.65 -8.70 -7.03
N SER A 587 -16.74 -8.56 -7.81
CA SER A 587 -17.83 -9.53 -7.76
C SER A 587 -17.40 -10.95 -8.18
N GLU A 588 -16.33 -11.08 -9.00
CA GLU A 588 -15.73 -12.38 -9.32
C GLU A 588 -15.10 -13.06 -8.09
N ASN A 589 -14.56 -12.29 -7.15
CA ASN A 589 -14.04 -12.87 -5.90
C ASN A 589 -15.15 -13.45 -5.03
N ILE A 590 -16.31 -12.80 -4.99
CA ILE A 590 -17.48 -13.30 -4.27
C ILE A 590 -17.93 -14.62 -4.90
N LYS A 591 -18.11 -14.63 -6.23
CA LYS A 591 -18.47 -15.84 -7.01
C LYS A 591 -17.52 -17.02 -6.74
N ASN A 592 -16.22 -16.77 -6.67
CA ASN A 592 -15.20 -17.82 -6.57
C ASN A 592 -14.88 -18.24 -5.13
N ASN A 593 -15.15 -17.41 -4.11
CA ASN A 593 -14.68 -17.67 -2.74
C ASN A 593 -15.76 -17.88 -1.70
N MET A 594 -17.01 -17.46 -1.94
CA MET A 594 -18.15 -17.74 -1.06
C MET A 594 -18.82 -19.06 -1.44
N GLU A 595 -18.61 -20.10 -0.63
CA GLU A 595 -19.17 -21.44 -0.86
C GLU A 595 -20.69 -21.45 -0.66
N GLU A 596 -21.19 -20.60 0.22
CA GLU A 596 -22.59 -20.46 0.59
C GLU A 596 -23.48 -20.12 -0.61
N LEU A 597 -22.92 -19.46 -1.63
CA LEU A 597 -23.64 -19.19 -2.88
C LEU A 597 -24.02 -20.49 -3.59
N LYS A 598 -23.10 -21.47 -3.61
CA LYS A 598 -23.34 -22.79 -4.24
C LYS A 598 -24.12 -23.71 -3.31
N GLU A 599 -23.78 -23.74 -2.03
CA GLU A 599 -24.42 -24.63 -1.04
C GLU A 599 -25.91 -24.34 -0.85
N LYS A 600 -26.31 -23.06 -0.95
CA LYS A 600 -27.69 -22.61 -0.79
C LYS A 600 -28.40 -22.30 -2.12
N ASP A 601 -27.78 -22.64 -3.24
CA ASP A 601 -28.30 -22.42 -4.59
C ASP A 601 -28.74 -20.95 -4.85
N ILE A 602 -27.92 -20.01 -4.40
CA ILE A 602 -28.17 -18.57 -4.55
C ILE A 602 -27.87 -18.16 -6.00
N LEU A 603 -28.85 -17.55 -6.67
CA LEU A 603 -28.66 -16.93 -7.98
C LEU A 603 -27.85 -15.64 -7.82
N PHE A 604 -26.53 -15.76 -7.91
CA PHE A 604 -25.60 -14.63 -7.86
C PHE A 604 -25.29 -14.11 -9.27
N MET A 605 -25.87 -12.97 -9.63
CA MET A 605 -25.73 -12.37 -10.95
C MET A 605 -24.70 -11.23 -10.93
N ASN A 606 -23.58 -11.43 -11.62
CA ASN A 606 -22.43 -10.53 -11.56
C ASN A 606 -21.87 -10.11 -12.94
N PRO A 607 -22.70 -9.60 -13.86
CA PRO A 607 -22.30 -9.32 -15.24
C PRO A 607 -21.24 -8.23 -15.32
N PHE A 608 -20.40 -8.31 -16.36
CA PHE A 608 -19.49 -7.23 -16.72
C PHE A 608 -20.21 -6.19 -17.58
N LEU A 609 -20.22 -4.94 -17.09
CA LEU A 609 -21.00 -3.84 -17.65
C LEU A 609 -20.15 -2.62 -18.00
N SER A 610 -20.68 -1.81 -18.90
CA SER A 610 -20.17 -0.50 -19.29
C SER A 610 -21.27 0.54 -19.13
N MET A 611 -21.12 1.44 -18.16
CA MET A 611 -21.99 2.59 -17.92
C MET A 611 -21.58 3.78 -18.80
N ALA A 612 -20.73 3.59 -19.82
CA ALA A 612 -20.30 4.66 -20.71
C ALA A 612 -21.40 5.13 -21.68
N SER A 613 -22.41 4.29 -21.93
CA SER A 613 -23.51 4.58 -22.87
C SER A 613 -24.76 3.77 -22.50
N ALA A 614 -25.89 4.46 -22.32
CA ALA A 614 -27.19 3.83 -22.08
C ALA A 614 -27.51 2.76 -23.14
N LYS A 615 -27.35 3.07 -24.44
CA LYS A 615 -27.59 2.11 -25.53
C LYS A 615 -26.73 0.85 -25.43
N GLY A 616 -25.46 1.01 -25.06
CA GLY A 616 -24.54 -0.12 -24.86
C GLY A 616 -24.98 -0.99 -23.68
N LEU A 617 -25.37 -0.33 -22.57
CA LEU A 617 -25.88 -0.98 -21.38
C LEU A 617 -27.19 -1.72 -21.64
N THR A 618 -28.19 -1.11 -22.29
CA THR A 618 -29.46 -1.75 -22.67
C THR A 618 -29.22 -3.01 -23.48
N LYS A 619 -28.29 -2.98 -24.44
CA LYS A 619 -27.94 -4.17 -25.22
C LYS A 619 -27.39 -5.26 -24.32
N ARG A 620 -26.43 -4.93 -23.44
CA ARG A 620 -25.80 -5.90 -22.55
C ARG A 620 -26.79 -6.48 -21.54
N MET A 621 -27.61 -5.64 -20.93
CA MET A 621 -28.63 -6.08 -19.97
C MET A 621 -29.69 -6.97 -20.64
N ALA A 622 -30.08 -6.70 -21.89
CA ALA A 622 -30.99 -7.56 -22.63
C ALA A 622 -30.38 -8.94 -22.96
N GLU A 623 -29.05 -9.04 -23.10
CA GLU A 623 -28.35 -10.33 -23.24
C GLU A 623 -28.35 -11.10 -21.92
N GLU A 624 -28.09 -10.42 -20.81
CA GLU A 624 -28.01 -11.03 -19.46
C GLU A 624 -29.37 -11.45 -18.90
N PHE A 625 -30.43 -10.70 -19.17
CA PHE A 625 -31.79 -10.99 -18.70
C PHE A 625 -32.61 -11.83 -19.68
N LYS A 626 -32.00 -12.34 -20.74
CA LYS A 626 -32.68 -13.14 -21.77
C LYS A 626 -33.39 -14.36 -21.17
N ASP A 627 -32.73 -15.04 -20.23
CA ASP A 627 -33.24 -16.28 -19.62
C ASP A 627 -34.26 -16.00 -18.49
N PHE A 628 -34.43 -14.73 -18.09
CA PHE A 628 -35.45 -14.29 -17.12
C PHE A 628 -36.80 -13.98 -17.79
N GLY A 629 -36.92 -14.17 -19.11
CA GLY A 629 -38.16 -13.91 -19.85
C GLY A 629 -38.52 -12.42 -19.98
N ILE A 630 -37.57 -11.51 -19.72
CA ILE A 630 -37.79 -10.06 -19.81
C ILE A 630 -37.54 -9.58 -21.24
N SER A 631 -38.50 -8.88 -21.84
CA SER A 631 -38.36 -8.39 -23.21
C SER A 631 -37.31 -7.29 -23.31
N ARG A 632 -36.66 -7.19 -24.48
CA ARG A 632 -35.70 -6.11 -24.76
C ARG A 632 -36.34 -4.71 -24.62
N LYS A 633 -37.65 -4.59 -24.85
CA LYS A 633 -38.40 -3.34 -24.69
C LYS A 633 -38.48 -2.94 -23.21
N GLU A 634 -38.89 -3.85 -22.34
CA GLU A 634 -38.92 -3.62 -20.88
C GLU A 634 -37.53 -3.26 -20.34
N ILE A 635 -36.48 -3.95 -20.79
CA ILE A 635 -35.10 -3.60 -20.41
C ILE A 635 -34.72 -2.20 -20.88
N ALA A 636 -35.15 -1.77 -22.07
CA ALA A 636 -34.87 -0.42 -22.57
C ALA A 636 -35.56 0.64 -21.73
N GLU A 637 -36.85 0.45 -21.43
CA GLU A 637 -37.64 1.35 -20.57
C GLU A 637 -37.05 1.44 -19.15
N ALA A 638 -36.67 0.31 -18.56
CA ALA A 638 -36.04 0.27 -17.24
C ALA A 638 -34.66 0.94 -17.22
N VAL A 639 -33.84 0.77 -18.26
CA VAL A 639 -32.53 1.46 -18.35
C VAL A 639 -32.69 2.96 -18.53
N GLU A 640 -33.67 3.41 -19.33
CA GLU A 640 -33.95 4.83 -19.53
C GLU A 640 -34.40 5.49 -18.22
N ALA A 641 -35.41 4.94 -17.55
CA ALA A 641 -35.87 5.43 -16.26
C ALA A 641 -34.76 5.48 -15.20
N ALA A 642 -33.94 4.42 -15.13
CA ALA A 642 -32.80 4.36 -14.22
C ALA A 642 -31.71 5.41 -14.55
N TRP A 643 -31.49 5.69 -15.83
CA TRP A 643 -30.52 6.69 -16.28
C TRP A 643 -30.96 8.10 -15.91
N ASP A 644 -32.24 8.40 -16.07
CA ASP A 644 -32.83 9.68 -15.70
C ASP A 644 -32.78 9.90 -14.18
N GLU A 645 -33.15 8.89 -13.38
CA GLU A 645 -33.06 8.99 -11.92
C GLU A 645 -31.63 9.20 -11.43
N TRP A 646 -30.65 8.49 -12.01
CA TRP A 646 -29.25 8.72 -11.66
C TRP A 646 -28.79 10.13 -12.02
N THR A 647 -29.26 10.66 -13.15
CA THR A 647 -28.96 12.04 -13.58
C THR A 647 -29.57 13.05 -12.60
N SER A 648 -30.82 12.83 -12.17
CA SER A 648 -31.49 13.65 -11.15
C SER A 648 -30.76 13.62 -9.81
N PHE A 649 -30.36 12.44 -9.33
CA PHE A 649 -29.54 12.31 -8.11
C PHE A 649 -28.26 13.15 -8.19
N ARG A 650 -27.59 13.14 -9.35
CA ARG A 650 -26.36 13.91 -9.55
C ARG A 650 -26.63 15.42 -9.55
N GLU A 651 -27.70 15.87 -10.21
CA GLU A 651 -28.12 17.27 -10.22
C GLU A 651 -28.49 17.77 -8.82
N ASP A 652 -29.16 16.94 -8.01
CA ASP A 652 -29.44 17.22 -6.61
C ASP A 652 -28.15 17.46 -5.81
N MET A 653 -27.13 16.62 -6.02
CA MET A 653 -25.83 16.77 -5.36
C MET A 653 -25.11 18.06 -5.78
N HIS A 654 -25.12 18.40 -7.08
CA HIS A 654 -24.55 19.64 -7.58
C HIS A 654 -25.26 20.87 -6.99
N LYS A 655 -26.60 20.87 -7.04
CA LYS A 655 -27.43 21.95 -6.48
C LYS A 655 -27.17 22.11 -4.99
N LYS A 656 -27.09 21.01 -4.23
CA LYS A 656 -26.83 21.08 -2.79
C LYS A 656 -25.43 21.61 -2.47
N GLY A 657 -24.44 21.29 -3.30
CA GLY A 657 -23.11 21.88 -3.24
C GLY A 657 -23.15 23.40 -3.41
N GLU A 658 -23.83 23.88 -4.45
CA GLU A 658 -23.98 25.32 -4.72
C GLU A 658 -24.73 26.07 -3.62
N GLU A 659 -25.83 25.51 -3.10
CA GLU A 659 -26.55 26.05 -1.94
C GLU A 659 -25.63 26.19 -0.71
N THR A 660 -24.77 25.20 -0.49
CA THR A 660 -23.84 25.20 0.64
C THR A 660 -22.72 26.22 0.45
N LEU A 661 -22.22 26.39 -0.78
CA LEU A 661 -21.25 27.43 -1.11
C LEU A 661 -21.82 28.84 -0.92
N ALA A 662 -23.10 29.05 -1.25
CA ALA A 662 -23.80 30.30 -0.98
C ALA A 662 -23.91 30.55 0.53
N TYR A 663 -24.37 29.54 1.29
CA TYR A 663 -24.47 29.60 2.75
C TYR A 663 -23.12 29.95 3.41
N LEU A 664 -22.01 29.36 2.95
CA LEU A 664 -20.67 29.66 3.46
C LEU A 664 -20.28 31.13 3.26
N LYS A 665 -20.62 31.72 2.12
CA LYS A 665 -20.35 33.13 1.82
C LYS A 665 -21.22 34.07 2.68
N GLU A 666 -22.51 33.78 2.77
CA GLU A 666 -23.48 34.57 3.54
C GLU A 666 -23.15 34.61 5.03
N ASN A 667 -22.62 33.52 5.58
CA ASN A 667 -22.32 33.40 7.01
C ASN A 667 -20.83 33.60 7.35
N ASN A 668 -19.99 33.99 6.37
CA ASN A 668 -18.53 34.11 6.52
C ASN A 668 -17.87 32.87 7.15
N MET A 669 -18.36 31.69 6.76
CA MET A 669 -17.92 30.40 7.26
C MET A 669 -16.87 29.78 6.33
N THR A 670 -16.05 28.89 6.90
CA THR A 670 -15.11 28.08 6.13
C THR A 670 -15.69 26.69 5.89
N GLY A 671 -15.44 26.14 4.71
CA GLY A 671 -15.80 24.77 4.35
C GLY A 671 -14.57 23.90 4.11
N ILE A 672 -14.70 22.60 4.35
CA ILE A 672 -13.75 21.59 3.94
C ILE A 672 -14.41 20.68 2.90
N VAL A 673 -13.78 20.54 1.75
CA VAL A 673 -14.09 19.49 0.79
C VAL A 673 -13.38 18.23 1.25
N LEU A 674 -14.16 17.28 1.76
CA LEU A 674 -13.67 15.97 2.16
C LEU A 674 -13.76 15.02 0.96
N GLY A 675 -12.72 15.01 0.13
CA GLY A 675 -12.67 14.27 -1.12
C GLY A 675 -12.34 12.79 -0.93
N GLY A 676 -13.12 11.90 -1.56
CA GLY A 676 -12.94 10.46 -1.46
C GLY A 676 -13.33 9.68 -2.72
N ARG A 677 -13.58 8.39 -2.55
CA ARG A 677 -14.36 7.62 -3.53
C ARG A 677 -15.78 7.52 -3.01
N PRO A 678 -16.77 7.15 -3.85
CA PRO A 678 -18.16 7.05 -3.39
C PRO A 678 -18.33 6.20 -2.12
N TYR A 679 -17.62 5.07 -2.01
CA TYR A 679 -17.69 4.22 -0.82
C TYR A 679 -17.12 4.83 0.46
N HIS A 680 -16.39 5.94 0.41
CA HIS A 680 -16.00 6.65 1.63
C HIS A 680 -17.20 7.36 2.29
N VAL A 681 -18.37 7.45 1.65
CA VAL A 681 -19.60 7.92 2.30
C VAL A 681 -20.08 6.95 3.39
N ASP A 682 -19.67 5.69 3.31
CA ASP A 682 -19.97 4.67 4.30
C ASP A 682 -19.46 5.05 5.70
N PRO A 683 -20.35 5.15 6.73
CA PRO A 683 -19.97 5.52 8.10
C PRO A 683 -18.94 4.60 8.76
N GLU A 684 -18.90 3.31 8.38
CA GLU A 684 -17.89 2.38 8.89
C GLU A 684 -16.51 2.64 8.27
N ILE A 685 -16.48 3.18 7.04
CA ILE A 685 -15.25 3.42 6.30
C ILE A 685 -14.70 4.82 6.62
N ASN A 686 -15.51 5.87 6.62
CA ASN A 686 -15.01 7.22 6.97
C ASN A 686 -14.73 7.43 8.47
N HIS A 687 -14.99 6.43 9.30
CA HIS A 687 -14.75 6.45 10.75
C HIS A 687 -15.48 7.54 11.54
N GLY A 688 -16.40 8.29 10.94
CA GLY A 688 -17.05 9.46 11.55
C GLY A 688 -16.28 10.77 11.40
N ILE A 689 -15.34 10.85 10.45
CA ILE A 689 -14.57 12.07 10.13
C ILE A 689 -15.48 13.24 9.67
N PRO A 690 -16.52 13.05 8.83
CA PRO A 690 -17.42 14.14 8.45
C PRO A 690 -18.08 14.80 9.66
N GLU A 691 -18.57 14.00 10.61
CA GLU A 691 -19.21 14.50 11.84
C GLU A 691 -18.21 15.20 12.77
N LEU A 692 -16.95 14.75 12.78
CA LEU A 692 -15.88 15.40 13.52
C LEU A 692 -15.59 16.80 12.98
N ILE A 693 -15.51 16.97 11.66
CA ILE A 693 -15.27 18.27 11.01
C ILE A 693 -16.45 19.21 11.25
N ALA A 694 -17.68 18.72 11.04
CA ALA A 694 -18.90 19.50 11.31
C ALA A 694 -19.00 19.92 12.79
N GLY A 695 -18.50 19.09 13.72
CA GLY A 695 -18.39 19.41 15.13
C GLY A 695 -17.45 20.57 15.47
N TYR A 696 -16.53 20.94 14.57
CA TYR A 696 -15.72 22.17 14.66
C TYR A 696 -16.39 23.39 14.02
N ASN A 697 -17.70 23.31 13.71
CA ASN A 697 -18.47 24.34 13.01
C ASN A 697 -17.91 24.68 11.61
N ILE A 698 -17.39 23.67 10.92
CA ILE A 698 -16.87 23.77 9.55
C ILE A 698 -17.79 22.96 8.63
N ALA A 699 -18.26 23.56 7.53
CA ALA A 699 -19.12 22.82 6.61
C ALA A 699 -18.32 21.73 5.88
N VAL A 700 -18.95 20.58 5.64
CA VAL A 700 -18.33 19.44 4.95
C VAL A 700 -19.00 19.25 3.59
N LEU A 701 -18.22 19.39 2.52
CA LEU A 701 -18.65 19.13 1.14
C LEU A 701 -18.03 17.81 0.64
N THR A 702 -18.72 17.12 -0.27
CA THR A 702 -18.20 15.95 -0.99
C THR A 702 -17.57 16.39 -2.32
N GLU A 703 -16.68 15.58 -2.91
CA GLU A 703 -16.04 15.95 -4.18
C GLU A 703 -17.03 16.11 -5.33
N ASP A 704 -18.04 15.23 -5.40
CA ASP A 704 -19.06 15.26 -6.45
C ASP A 704 -20.02 16.45 -6.33
N SER A 705 -20.16 17.07 -5.15
CA SER A 705 -21.00 18.25 -4.99
C SER A 705 -20.42 19.52 -5.60
N ILE A 706 -19.12 19.55 -5.92
CA ILE A 706 -18.45 20.75 -6.45
C ILE A 706 -17.59 20.49 -7.70
N ALA A 707 -17.32 19.23 -8.07
CA ALA A 707 -16.41 18.92 -9.17
C ALA A 707 -16.88 19.49 -10.52
N HIS A 708 -18.19 19.71 -10.73
CA HIS A 708 -18.72 20.33 -11.95
C HIS A 708 -18.35 21.82 -12.09
N LEU A 709 -17.97 22.48 -11.00
CA LEU A 709 -17.48 23.86 -10.98
C LEU A 709 -15.97 23.95 -11.25
N GLY A 710 -15.27 22.82 -11.17
CA GLY A 710 -13.84 22.70 -11.39
C GLY A 710 -13.44 22.76 -12.86
N LYS A 711 -12.22 23.28 -13.10
CA LYS A 711 -11.55 23.25 -14.41
C LYS A 711 -10.06 23.01 -14.22
N VAL A 712 -9.67 21.76 -14.01
CA VAL A 712 -8.25 21.39 -13.87
C VAL A 712 -7.48 21.65 -15.15
N GLU A 713 -6.29 22.23 -15.02
CA GLU A 713 -5.41 22.49 -16.15
C GLU A 713 -4.87 21.17 -16.73
N ARG A 714 -4.97 21.02 -18.07
CA ARG A 714 -4.51 19.83 -18.79
C ARG A 714 -3.55 20.23 -19.92
N PRO A 715 -2.55 19.40 -20.27
CA PRO A 715 -2.32 18.03 -19.79
C PRO A 715 -1.80 18.00 -18.35
N MET A 716 -2.22 16.99 -17.58
CA MET A 716 -1.73 16.73 -16.22
C MET A 716 -0.44 15.91 -16.26
N VAL A 717 0.29 15.85 -15.13
CA VAL A 717 1.49 15.00 -15.00
C VAL A 717 1.10 13.53 -15.10
N VAL A 718 -0.05 13.20 -14.50
CA VAL A 718 -0.69 11.88 -14.54
C VAL A 718 -1.75 11.81 -15.65
N ARG A 719 -2.04 10.58 -16.09
CA ARG A 719 -3.12 10.27 -17.02
C ARG A 719 -4.46 10.20 -16.32
N ASP A 720 -5.40 10.97 -16.84
CA ASP A 720 -6.74 11.17 -16.28
C ASP A 720 -7.71 10.07 -16.70
N GLN A 721 -7.49 8.85 -16.21
CA GLN A 721 -8.16 7.67 -16.76
C GLN A 721 -9.25 7.06 -15.85
N TRP A 722 -9.37 7.52 -14.60
CA TRP A 722 -10.31 6.95 -13.63
C TRP A 722 -11.37 7.97 -13.22
N THR A 723 -12.65 7.67 -13.45
CA THR A 723 -13.76 8.64 -13.29
C THR A 723 -13.79 9.32 -11.92
N TYR A 724 -13.76 8.53 -10.83
CA TYR A 724 -13.82 9.11 -9.49
C TYR A 724 -12.56 9.88 -9.10
N HIS A 725 -11.41 9.61 -9.73
CA HIS A 725 -10.21 10.42 -9.52
C HIS A 725 -10.23 11.71 -10.33
N SER A 726 -10.81 11.69 -11.54
CA SER A 726 -11.08 12.90 -12.31
C SER A 726 -11.91 13.89 -11.48
N ARG A 727 -12.92 13.41 -10.73
CA ARG A 727 -13.69 14.26 -9.80
C ARG A 727 -12.82 14.89 -8.72
N LEU A 728 -11.87 14.14 -8.15
CA LEU A 728 -10.95 14.68 -7.15
C LEU A 728 -10.07 15.79 -7.74
N TYR A 729 -9.59 15.63 -8.97
CA TYR A 729 -8.78 16.65 -9.66
C TYR A 729 -9.60 17.92 -9.94
N GLU A 730 -10.82 17.78 -10.45
CA GLU A 730 -11.70 18.92 -10.72
C GLU A 730 -12.13 19.63 -9.43
N ALA A 731 -12.49 18.88 -8.38
CA ALA A 731 -12.81 19.45 -7.07
C ALA A 731 -11.61 20.20 -6.47
N ALA A 732 -10.39 19.64 -6.57
CA ALA A 732 -9.17 20.31 -6.12
C ALA A 732 -8.89 21.60 -6.93
N ALA A 733 -9.10 21.57 -8.24
CA ALA A 733 -8.98 22.75 -9.10
C ALA A 733 -10.01 23.83 -8.78
N PHE A 734 -11.22 23.47 -8.33
CA PHE A 734 -12.18 24.44 -7.80
C PHE A 734 -11.71 25.02 -6.46
N VAL A 735 -11.34 24.20 -5.48
CA VAL A 735 -10.87 24.65 -4.15
C VAL A 735 -9.65 25.57 -4.25
N LYS A 736 -8.75 25.30 -5.20
CA LYS A 736 -7.62 26.16 -5.56
C LYS A 736 -8.02 27.64 -5.81
N THR A 737 -9.25 27.89 -6.25
CA THR A 737 -9.76 29.23 -6.57
C THR A 737 -10.55 29.90 -5.44
N GLN A 738 -10.80 29.20 -4.33
CA GLN A 738 -11.66 29.68 -3.24
C GLN A 738 -10.85 29.96 -1.97
N GLU A 739 -11.02 31.14 -1.38
CA GLU A 739 -10.32 31.50 -0.13
C GLU A 739 -10.91 30.80 1.09
N ASN A 740 -12.24 30.62 1.13
CA ASN A 740 -12.99 30.05 2.25
C ASN A 740 -13.19 28.51 2.16
N LEU A 741 -12.44 27.82 1.30
CA LEU A 741 -12.46 26.36 1.20
C LEU A 741 -11.07 25.76 1.38
N GLU A 742 -11.01 24.65 2.12
CA GLU A 742 -9.83 23.80 2.22
C GLU A 742 -10.13 22.37 1.75
N TYR A 743 -9.08 21.59 1.47
CA TYR A 743 -9.23 20.24 0.91
C TYR A 743 -8.61 19.18 1.83
N VAL A 744 -9.41 18.18 2.17
CA VAL A 744 -8.96 16.98 2.90
C VAL A 744 -9.26 15.76 2.05
N GLN A 745 -8.25 14.99 1.70
CA GLN A 745 -8.43 13.76 0.93
C GLN A 745 -8.46 12.52 1.83
N LEU A 746 -9.46 11.66 1.67
CA LEU A 746 -9.49 10.32 2.24
C LEU A 746 -8.78 9.33 1.31
N ASN A 747 -7.82 8.56 1.82
CA ASN A 747 -7.18 7.45 1.11
C ASN A 747 -7.31 6.13 1.88
N SER A 748 -7.59 5.04 1.18
CA SER A 748 -7.77 3.72 1.83
C SER A 748 -6.45 2.96 1.84
N PHE A 749 -6.09 2.34 2.96
CA PHE A 749 -5.00 1.36 3.00
C PHE A 749 -5.29 0.21 2.01
N GLY A 750 -4.26 -0.29 1.35
CA GLY A 750 -4.38 -1.26 0.26
C GLY A 750 -4.82 -0.67 -1.10
N CYS A 751 -5.14 0.62 -1.19
CA CYS A 751 -5.47 1.25 -2.48
C CYS A 751 -4.22 1.67 -3.28
N GLY A 752 -3.83 0.85 -4.26
CA GLY A 752 -2.67 1.13 -5.11
C GLY A 752 -2.83 2.32 -6.08
N LEU A 753 -4.03 2.88 -6.27
CA LEU A 753 -4.25 4.06 -7.12
C LEU A 753 -3.90 5.37 -6.41
N ASP A 754 -3.95 5.38 -5.08
CA ASP A 754 -3.75 6.58 -4.27
C ASP A 754 -2.33 7.11 -4.39
N ALA A 755 -1.37 6.24 -4.68
CA ALA A 755 0.01 6.62 -4.94
C ALA A 755 0.17 7.57 -6.14
N VAL A 756 -0.74 7.50 -7.12
CA VAL A 756 -0.77 8.40 -8.28
C VAL A 756 -1.60 9.64 -7.97
N THR A 757 -2.76 9.44 -7.35
CA THR A 757 -3.81 10.47 -7.35
C THR A 757 -3.64 11.49 -6.22
N THR A 758 -3.14 11.06 -5.06
CA THR A 758 -2.81 11.97 -3.95
C THR A 758 -1.72 12.97 -4.35
N ASP A 759 -0.74 12.49 -5.11
CA ASP A 759 0.36 13.29 -5.63
C ASP A 759 -0.10 14.36 -6.62
N GLU A 760 -1.06 14.04 -7.50
CA GLU A 760 -1.62 15.02 -8.45
C GLU A 760 -2.51 16.06 -7.75
N VAL A 761 -3.39 15.63 -6.85
CA VAL A 761 -4.24 16.55 -6.06
C VAL A 761 -3.36 17.51 -5.24
N LYS A 762 -2.28 16.98 -4.62
CA LYS A 762 -1.28 17.79 -3.93
C LYS A 762 -0.65 18.83 -4.86
N ASN A 763 -0.25 18.44 -6.06
CA ASN A 763 0.35 19.36 -7.04
C ASN A 763 -0.62 20.49 -7.44
N ILE A 764 -1.90 20.17 -7.69
CA ILE A 764 -2.94 21.15 -8.05
C ILE A 764 -3.14 22.20 -6.94
N LEU A 765 -3.21 21.76 -5.68
CA LEU A 765 -3.43 22.65 -4.52
C LEU A 765 -2.17 23.47 -4.19
N ASN A 766 -1.00 22.82 -4.17
CA ASN A 766 0.28 23.47 -3.88
C ASN A 766 0.60 24.56 -4.90
N ALA A 767 0.18 24.41 -6.16
CA ALA A 767 0.39 25.41 -7.19
C ALA A 767 -0.21 26.79 -6.83
N ALA A 768 -1.27 26.83 -6.03
CA ALA A 768 -1.88 28.08 -5.53
C ALA A 768 -1.50 28.43 -4.08
N GLY A 769 -0.60 27.65 -3.46
CA GLY A 769 -0.21 27.80 -2.06
C GLY A 769 -1.23 27.28 -1.03
N LYS A 770 -2.21 26.45 -1.43
CA LYS A 770 -3.15 25.80 -0.52
C LYS A 770 -2.51 24.64 0.25
N ILE A 771 -3.03 24.33 1.45
CA ILE A 771 -2.54 23.21 2.25
C ILE A 771 -3.20 21.93 1.74
N TYR A 772 -2.39 20.93 1.40
CA TYR A 772 -2.89 19.59 1.11
C TYR A 772 -2.87 18.72 2.36
N THR A 773 -4.05 18.27 2.81
CA THR A 773 -4.19 17.32 3.92
C THR A 773 -4.72 15.99 3.41
N VAL A 774 -4.10 14.89 3.83
CA VAL A 774 -4.53 13.52 3.49
C VAL A 774 -4.74 12.70 4.76
N LEU A 775 -5.83 11.92 4.84
CA LEU A 775 -6.16 11.04 5.96
C LEU A 775 -6.24 9.59 5.48
N LYS A 776 -5.31 8.76 5.98
CA LYS A 776 -5.25 7.33 5.65
C LYS A 776 -6.19 6.53 6.54
N ILE A 777 -7.11 5.85 5.88
CA ILE A 777 -8.20 5.08 6.45
C ILE A 777 -7.87 3.60 6.30
N ASP A 778 -8.05 2.83 7.36
CA ASP A 778 -7.90 1.38 7.35
C ASP A 778 -9.07 0.72 8.11
N GLU A 779 -9.05 -0.61 8.21
CA GLU A 779 -9.99 -1.42 9.01
C GLU A 779 -10.03 -1.01 10.50
N VAL A 780 -8.91 -0.54 11.03
CA VAL A 780 -8.82 -0.06 12.41
C VAL A 780 -9.23 1.41 12.48
N ASN A 781 -10.32 1.69 13.21
CA ASN A 781 -10.74 3.06 13.48
C ASN A 781 -9.74 3.77 14.40
N ASN A 782 -9.10 4.82 13.88
CA ASN A 782 -8.22 5.70 14.66
C ASN A 782 -8.65 7.18 14.50
N LEU A 783 -9.85 7.50 14.99
CA LEU A 783 -10.35 8.88 15.06
C LEU A 783 -9.44 9.83 15.84
N GLY A 784 -8.61 9.33 16.76
CA GLY A 784 -7.66 10.15 17.52
C GLY A 784 -6.65 10.84 16.59
N ALA A 785 -6.00 10.07 15.72
CA ALA A 785 -5.06 10.60 14.74
C ALA A 785 -5.73 11.54 13.73
N ALA A 786 -6.93 11.20 13.26
CA ALA A 786 -7.70 12.07 12.37
C ALA A 786 -8.00 13.43 13.03
N ARG A 787 -8.38 13.44 14.31
CA ARG A 787 -8.64 14.66 15.09
C ARG A 787 -7.41 15.55 15.19
N ILE A 788 -6.23 15.00 15.44
CA ILE A 788 -4.98 15.77 15.52
C ILE A 788 -4.68 16.45 14.18
N ARG A 789 -4.82 15.73 13.07
CA ARG A 789 -4.60 16.28 11.72
C ARG A 789 -5.60 17.38 11.36
N ILE A 790 -6.88 17.20 11.67
CA ILE A 790 -7.91 18.23 11.42
C ILE A 790 -7.66 19.47 12.29
N ARG A 791 -7.34 19.31 13.58
CA ARG A 791 -6.97 20.45 14.44
C ARG A 791 -5.71 21.17 13.95
N SER A 792 -4.73 20.43 13.43
CA SER A 792 -3.51 21.01 12.85
C SER A 792 -3.80 21.83 11.60
N LEU A 793 -4.72 21.35 10.74
CA LEU A 793 -5.20 22.11 9.58
C LEU A 793 -5.90 23.39 10.02
N ILE A 794 -6.82 23.30 11.01
CA ILE A 794 -7.54 24.48 11.54
C ILE A 794 -6.57 25.53 12.07
N ALA A 795 -5.58 25.14 12.88
CA ALA A 795 -4.59 26.08 13.40
C ALA A 795 -3.73 26.72 12.29
N ALA A 796 -3.36 25.96 11.26
CA ALA A 796 -2.64 26.50 10.11
C ALA A 796 -3.50 27.48 9.29
N MET A 797 -4.81 27.25 9.22
CA MET A 797 -5.76 28.18 8.59
C MET A 797 -5.90 29.48 9.40
N GLU A 798 -5.99 29.38 10.73
CA GLU A 798 -6.03 30.54 11.63
C GLU A 798 -4.76 31.39 11.51
N ASP A 799 -3.57 30.78 11.57
CA ASP A 799 -2.28 31.48 11.42
C ASP A 799 -2.16 32.20 10.06
N ARG A 800 -2.61 31.56 8.98
CA ARG A 800 -2.65 32.17 7.64
C ARG A 800 -3.61 33.36 7.57
N LYS A 801 -4.76 33.26 8.25
CA LYS A 801 -5.75 34.33 8.32
C LYS A 801 -5.23 35.52 9.13
N GLU A 802 -4.61 35.27 10.28
CA GLU A 802 -3.97 36.30 11.11
C GLU A 802 -2.87 37.06 10.33
N LYS A 803 -2.07 36.34 9.54
CA LYS A 803 -0.98 36.90 8.72
C LYS A 803 -1.42 37.40 7.33
N GLN A 804 -2.72 37.37 7.04
CA GLN A 804 -3.31 37.83 5.77
C GLN A 804 -2.67 37.21 4.50
N VAL A 805 -2.31 35.92 4.58
CA VAL A 805 -1.70 35.21 3.44
C VAL A 805 -2.76 35.00 2.35
N LYS A 806 -2.54 35.60 1.16
CA LYS A 806 -3.45 35.45 0.01
C LYS A 806 -3.08 34.27 -0.87
N VAL A 807 -4.11 33.61 -1.39
CA VAL A 807 -3.99 32.58 -2.43
C VAL A 807 -3.52 33.24 -3.74
N HIS A 808 -2.60 32.62 -4.47
CA HIS A 808 -2.13 33.13 -5.76
C HIS A 808 -2.55 32.21 -6.90
N LYS A 809 -2.54 32.73 -8.14
CA LYS A 809 -2.79 31.91 -9.32
C LYS A 809 -1.59 30.99 -9.56
N GLY A 810 -1.85 29.69 -9.57
CA GLY A 810 -0.89 28.64 -9.92
C GLY A 810 -1.23 27.93 -11.22
N ASP A 811 -0.24 27.33 -11.88
CA ASP A 811 -0.43 26.42 -13.01
C ASP A 811 0.25 25.08 -12.69
N ALA A 812 -0.54 24.01 -12.64
CA ALA A 812 -0.08 22.65 -12.37
C ALA A 812 0.04 21.80 -13.65
N SER A 813 -0.15 22.40 -14.83
CA SER A 813 -0.11 21.67 -16.09
C SER A 813 1.30 21.17 -16.43
N LEU A 814 1.35 19.99 -17.06
CA LEU A 814 2.57 19.36 -17.49
C LEU A 814 3.18 20.10 -18.70
N LYS A 815 4.39 20.64 -18.51
CA LYS A 815 5.22 21.18 -19.58
C LYS A 815 6.11 20.09 -20.17
N ARG A 816 5.58 19.39 -21.18
CA ARG A 816 6.24 18.21 -21.77
C ARG A 816 7.37 18.59 -22.74
N VAL A 817 8.54 17.97 -22.56
CA VAL A 817 9.61 17.93 -23.57
C VAL A 817 9.33 16.84 -24.60
N ILE A 818 9.33 17.21 -25.88
CA ILE A 818 8.98 16.31 -27.00
C ILE A 818 10.27 15.80 -27.65
N PHE A 819 10.35 14.49 -27.89
CA PHE A 819 11.45 13.90 -28.65
C PHE A 819 11.29 14.18 -30.15
N THR A 820 12.19 14.99 -30.72
CA THR A 820 12.10 15.47 -32.12
C THR A 820 12.90 14.61 -33.10
N LYS A 821 12.70 14.84 -34.42
CA LYS A 821 13.43 14.10 -35.47
C LYS A 821 14.92 14.40 -35.48
N GLU A 822 15.31 15.58 -35.03
CA GLU A 822 16.68 16.03 -34.88
C GLU A 822 17.36 15.26 -33.75
N MET A 823 16.71 15.18 -32.58
CA MET A 823 17.19 14.42 -31.41
C MET A 823 17.46 12.95 -31.75
N ARG A 824 16.67 12.34 -32.65
CA ARG A 824 16.90 10.95 -33.10
C ARG A 824 18.32 10.68 -33.62
N LYS A 825 18.99 11.69 -34.20
CA LYS A 825 20.29 11.50 -34.87
C LYS A 825 21.43 11.27 -33.88
N ASP A 826 21.41 11.96 -32.74
CA ASP A 826 22.54 12.00 -31.81
C ASP A 826 22.19 11.66 -30.35
N TYR A 827 20.91 11.56 -29.97
CA TYR A 827 20.53 11.20 -28.60
C TYR A 827 20.74 9.71 -28.32
N THR A 828 21.23 9.41 -27.13
CA THR A 828 21.17 8.07 -26.53
C THR A 828 19.81 7.87 -25.88
N ILE A 829 19.16 6.74 -26.16
CA ILE A 829 17.84 6.39 -25.63
C ILE A 829 18.02 5.28 -24.60
N LEU A 830 17.75 5.58 -23.33
CA LEU A 830 17.81 4.62 -22.24
C LEU A 830 16.48 3.89 -22.11
N CYS A 831 16.51 2.57 -22.04
CA CYS A 831 15.34 1.72 -21.88
C CYS A 831 15.51 0.82 -20.65
N PRO A 832 14.55 0.80 -19.72
CA PRO A 832 14.64 -0.08 -18.55
C PRO A 832 14.54 -1.53 -19.00
N GLN A 833 15.27 -2.40 -18.30
CA GLN A 833 15.22 -3.83 -18.49
C GLN A 833 13.88 -4.39 -17.99
N MET A 834 13.38 -5.43 -18.67
CA MET A 834 12.15 -6.14 -18.28
C MET A 834 12.34 -7.65 -18.40
N ALA A 835 12.77 -8.14 -19.56
CA ALA A 835 12.96 -9.56 -19.85
C ALA A 835 14.35 -9.77 -20.47
N PRO A 836 15.37 -10.16 -19.67
CA PRO A 836 16.78 -10.15 -20.09
C PRO A 836 17.06 -10.86 -21.42
N ILE A 837 16.53 -12.07 -21.59
CA ILE A 837 16.74 -12.90 -22.79
C ILE A 837 16.16 -12.21 -24.03
N HIS A 838 14.94 -11.67 -23.94
CA HIS A 838 14.27 -10.99 -25.06
C HIS A 838 14.92 -9.64 -25.38
N PHE A 839 15.24 -8.85 -24.34
CA PHE A 839 15.69 -7.48 -24.47
C PHE A 839 17.10 -7.39 -25.05
N ASP A 840 17.97 -8.37 -24.74
CA ASP A 840 19.30 -8.48 -25.33
C ASP A 840 19.27 -8.53 -26.87
N ILE A 841 18.33 -9.30 -27.45
CA ILE A 841 18.13 -9.37 -28.90
C ILE A 841 17.37 -8.13 -29.41
N LEU A 842 16.39 -7.64 -28.64
CA LEU A 842 15.60 -6.46 -28.99
C LEU A 842 16.46 -5.20 -29.13
N GLN A 843 17.51 -5.06 -28.32
CA GLN A 843 18.44 -3.92 -28.40
C GLN A 843 19.02 -3.77 -29.82
N GLU A 844 19.46 -4.89 -30.40
CA GLU A 844 20.04 -4.91 -31.74
C GLU A 844 18.98 -4.59 -32.83
N ALA A 845 17.73 -5.01 -32.63
CA ALA A 845 16.62 -4.63 -33.52
C ALA A 845 16.41 -3.11 -33.59
N PHE A 846 16.52 -2.40 -32.47
CA PHE A 846 16.40 -0.94 -32.41
C PHE A 846 17.63 -0.23 -32.99
N ARG A 847 18.84 -0.69 -32.66
CA ARG A 847 20.11 -0.15 -33.19
C ARG A 847 20.15 -0.16 -34.71
N HIS A 848 19.80 -1.30 -35.31
CA HIS A 848 19.72 -1.46 -36.76
C HIS A 848 18.46 -0.86 -37.42
N SER A 849 17.62 -0.17 -36.63
CA SER A 849 16.48 0.61 -37.11
C SER A 849 16.69 2.13 -36.92
N GLY A 850 17.92 2.55 -36.59
CA GLY A 850 18.32 3.95 -36.52
C GLY A 850 17.97 4.64 -35.20
N TYR A 851 18.08 3.91 -34.09
CA TYR A 851 17.95 4.42 -32.72
C TYR A 851 19.17 4.00 -31.89
N ARG A 852 19.79 4.92 -31.14
CA ARG A 852 20.88 4.59 -30.21
C ARG A 852 20.32 4.09 -28.88
N LEU A 853 19.74 2.89 -28.90
CA LEU A 853 19.13 2.27 -27.73
C LEU A 853 20.19 1.61 -26.83
N GLU A 854 20.08 1.85 -25.54
CA GLU A 854 20.83 1.17 -24.49
C GLU A 854 19.86 0.65 -23.42
N ILE A 855 19.94 -0.65 -23.15
CA ILE A 855 19.10 -1.33 -22.17
C ILE A 855 19.84 -1.43 -20.84
N MET A 856 19.14 -1.12 -19.75
CA MET A 856 19.73 -1.08 -18.42
C MET A 856 20.15 -2.48 -17.92
N GLN A 857 21.02 -2.51 -16.91
CA GLN A 857 21.54 -3.76 -16.35
C GLN A 857 20.46 -4.53 -15.57
N THR A 858 20.53 -5.86 -15.66
CA THR A 858 19.53 -6.81 -15.14
C THR A 858 19.61 -7.02 -13.62
N MET A 859 20.80 -6.85 -13.05
CA MET A 859 21.14 -7.15 -11.65
C MET A 859 21.74 -5.92 -10.95
N ASP A 860 20.91 -4.92 -10.72
CA ASP A 860 21.28 -3.72 -9.98
C ASP A 860 20.34 -3.53 -8.78
N LYS A 861 20.70 -4.09 -7.62
CA LYS A 861 19.92 -3.94 -6.39
C LYS A 861 19.81 -2.47 -5.95
N SER A 862 20.77 -1.62 -6.33
CA SER A 862 20.72 -0.19 -5.97
C SER A 862 19.58 0.56 -6.67
N ALA A 863 19.05 0.01 -7.79
CA ALA A 863 17.89 0.57 -8.47
C ALA A 863 16.65 0.59 -7.56
N ILE A 864 16.52 -0.35 -6.63
CA ILE A 864 15.41 -0.39 -5.68
C ILE A 864 15.48 0.84 -4.77
N ASP A 865 16.64 1.13 -4.18
CA ASP A 865 16.83 2.25 -3.26
C ASP A 865 16.69 3.60 -3.98
N THR A 866 17.23 3.72 -5.19
CA THR A 866 17.05 4.91 -6.03
C THR A 866 15.58 5.11 -6.41
N GLY A 867 14.86 4.03 -6.74
CA GLY A 867 13.43 4.07 -6.98
C GLY A 867 12.65 4.62 -5.78
N LEU A 868 12.94 4.11 -4.57
CA LEU A 868 12.35 4.56 -3.29
C LEU A 868 12.63 6.04 -2.99
N LYS A 869 13.77 6.58 -3.47
CA LYS A 869 14.12 7.99 -3.29
C LYS A 869 13.24 8.93 -4.12
N TYR A 870 12.88 8.54 -5.35
CA TYR A 870 12.19 9.43 -6.30
C TYR A 870 10.69 9.12 -6.46
N VAL A 871 10.23 7.95 -6.03
CA VAL A 871 8.84 7.51 -6.19
C VAL A 871 8.29 7.04 -4.83
N ASN A 872 7.01 7.33 -4.59
CA ASN A 872 6.32 6.93 -3.38
C ASN A 872 6.32 5.39 -3.20
N ASN A 873 6.59 4.90 -1.99
CA ASN A 873 6.50 3.48 -1.63
C ASN A 873 5.11 2.87 -1.82
N ASP A 874 4.04 3.67 -1.80
CA ASP A 874 2.70 3.18 -2.13
C ASP A 874 2.54 2.90 -3.65
N ALA A 875 3.51 3.31 -4.49
CA ALA A 875 3.49 3.08 -5.93
C ALA A 875 3.69 1.60 -6.29
N CYS A 876 3.63 1.30 -7.59
CA CYS A 876 3.88 -0.06 -8.04
C CYS A 876 5.32 -0.46 -7.83
N TYR A 877 5.57 -1.66 -7.29
CA TYR A 877 6.93 -2.18 -7.21
C TYR A 877 7.64 -2.21 -8.59
N PRO A 878 6.98 -2.67 -9.67
CA PRO A 878 7.47 -2.46 -11.03
C PRO A 878 7.76 -1.01 -11.41
N ALA A 879 6.96 -0.03 -10.96
CA ALA A 879 7.25 1.39 -11.21
C ALA A 879 8.52 1.84 -10.49
N LEU A 880 8.69 1.42 -9.24
CA LEU A 880 9.88 1.71 -8.42
C LEU A 880 11.14 1.17 -9.09
N ILE A 881 11.11 -0.09 -9.54
CA ILE A 881 12.23 -0.71 -10.26
C ILE A 881 12.50 0.02 -11.59
N THR A 882 11.45 0.29 -12.37
CA THR A 882 11.57 0.94 -13.68
C THR A 882 12.20 2.33 -13.54
N VAL A 883 11.67 3.17 -12.63
CA VAL A 883 12.21 4.51 -12.39
C VAL A 883 13.60 4.43 -11.80
N GLY A 884 13.83 3.51 -10.86
CA GLY A 884 15.13 3.27 -10.25
C GLY A 884 16.24 2.96 -11.24
N GLN A 885 16.00 2.04 -12.19
CA GLN A 885 16.96 1.71 -13.24
C GLN A 885 17.32 2.92 -14.10
N LEU A 886 16.31 3.70 -14.51
CA LEU A 886 16.51 4.90 -15.32
C LEU A 886 17.27 5.98 -14.57
N MET A 887 16.89 6.25 -13.31
CA MET A 887 17.54 7.25 -12.48
C MET A 887 18.98 6.87 -12.13
N ASN A 888 19.26 5.59 -11.85
CA ASN A 888 20.63 5.10 -11.65
C ASN A 888 21.51 5.36 -12.88
N ALA A 889 20.99 5.10 -14.07
CA ALA A 889 21.71 5.35 -15.30
C ALA A 889 22.00 6.84 -15.47
N LEU A 890 21.02 7.72 -15.27
CA LEU A 890 21.20 9.17 -15.36
C LEU A 890 22.18 9.72 -14.32
N LEU A 891 22.17 9.18 -13.11
CA LEU A 891 23.04 9.61 -12.00
C LEU A 891 24.45 9.00 -12.07
N SER A 892 24.70 8.03 -12.95
CA SER A 892 25.98 7.33 -13.05
C SER A 892 27.15 8.17 -13.60
N GLY A 893 26.86 9.34 -14.18
CA GLY A 893 27.84 10.18 -14.87
C GLY A 893 28.31 9.67 -16.24
N LYS A 894 27.76 8.55 -16.72
CA LYS A 894 28.17 7.93 -18.01
C LYS A 894 27.57 8.61 -19.25
N TYR A 895 26.51 9.39 -19.10
CA TYR A 895 25.73 9.94 -20.22
C TYR A 895 25.71 11.47 -20.24
N ASP A 896 25.69 12.05 -21.43
CA ASP A 896 25.38 13.46 -21.62
C ASP A 896 23.88 13.69 -21.44
N LEU A 897 23.49 14.30 -20.32
CA LEU A 897 22.09 14.56 -19.95
C LEU A 897 21.37 15.48 -20.95
N ASN A 898 22.10 16.29 -21.73
CA ASN A 898 21.49 17.13 -22.77
C ASN A 898 21.20 16.35 -24.06
N LYS A 899 21.81 15.18 -24.24
CA LYS A 899 21.65 14.28 -25.39
C LYS A 899 21.15 12.90 -24.98
N THR A 900 20.34 12.85 -23.93
CA THR A 900 19.75 11.61 -23.42
C THR A 900 18.23 11.69 -23.49
N ALA A 901 17.59 10.59 -23.85
CA ALA A 901 16.14 10.40 -23.80
C ALA A 901 15.79 9.10 -23.07
N LEU A 902 14.61 9.02 -22.47
CA LEU A 902 14.13 7.80 -21.81
C LEU A 902 13.03 7.14 -22.65
N LEU A 903 12.97 5.81 -22.66
CA LEU A 903 11.98 5.03 -23.40
C LEU A 903 11.25 4.07 -22.46
N ILE A 904 9.92 4.08 -22.48
CA ILE A 904 9.09 3.19 -21.67
C ILE A 904 7.86 2.73 -22.44
N SER A 905 7.46 1.47 -22.25
CA SER A 905 6.18 0.96 -22.76
C SER A 905 5.02 1.49 -21.92
N GLN A 906 3.93 1.91 -22.58
CA GLN A 906 2.71 2.34 -21.93
C GLN A 906 1.53 1.51 -22.45
N THR A 907 0.99 0.65 -21.58
CA THR A 907 -0.02 -0.36 -21.95
C THR A 907 -1.37 0.24 -22.32
N GLY A 908 -1.81 1.28 -21.60
CA GLY A 908 -3.11 1.92 -21.78
C GLY A 908 -4.25 1.06 -21.21
N GLY A 909 -4.88 1.52 -20.13
CA GLY A 909 -5.96 0.80 -19.45
C GLY A 909 -6.09 1.19 -17.97
N GLY A 910 -7.04 0.57 -17.25
CA GLY A 910 -7.34 0.88 -15.85
C GLY A 910 -6.23 0.56 -14.82
N CYS A 911 -5.10 0.00 -15.26
CA CYS A 911 -3.96 -0.32 -14.40
C CYS A 911 -3.08 0.91 -14.14
N ARG A 912 -2.39 0.93 -13.00
CA ARG A 912 -1.39 1.94 -12.65
C ARG A 912 -0.17 1.96 -13.59
N ALA A 913 0.08 0.88 -14.35
CA ALA A 913 1.11 0.81 -15.40
C ALA A 913 1.02 1.96 -16.41
N THR A 914 -0.19 2.41 -16.75
CA THR A 914 -0.40 3.55 -17.66
C THR A 914 0.25 4.85 -17.14
N ASN A 915 0.44 4.97 -15.83
CA ASN A 915 0.95 6.16 -15.16
C ASN A 915 2.45 6.09 -14.79
N TYR A 916 3.18 5.03 -15.18
CA TYR A 916 4.63 4.95 -14.89
C TYR A 916 5.40 6.11 -15.52
N ILE A 917 4.97 6.57 -16.70
CA ILE A 917 5.54 7.75 -17.36
C ILE A 917 5.38 9.04 -16.54
N GLY A 918 4.28 9.17 -15.78
CA GLY A 918 4.07 10.29 -14.86
C GLY A 918 5.07 10.25 -13.70
N PHE A 919 5.32 9.07 -13.14
CA PHE A 919 6.36 8.88 -12.11
C PHE A 919 7.76 9.19 -12.63
N ILE A 920 8.11 8.77 -13.86
CA ILE A 920 9.40 9.09 -14.47
C ILE A 920 9.57 10.61 -14.62
N ARG A 921 8.55 11.32 -15.12
CA ARG A 921 8.60 12.78 -15.30
C ARG A 921 8.76 13.51 -13.97
N LYS A 922 8.02 13.08 -12.95
CA LYS A 922 8.13 13.66 -11.61
C LYS A 922 9.50 13.38 -10.98
N ALA A 923 10.06 12.19 -11.18
CA ALA A 923 11.40 11.86 -10.73
C ALA A 923 12.46 12.77 -11.41
N LEU A 924 12.34 13.00 -12.72
CA LEU A 924 13.21 13.93 -13.47
C LEU A 924 13.10 15.37 -12.96
N GLU A 925 11.88 15.86 -12.72
CA GLU A 925 11.64 17.20 -12.18
C GLU A 925 12.26 17.36 -10.78
N ASN A 926 12.02 16.40 -9.89
CA ASN A 926 12.60 16.37 -8.54
C ASN A 926 14.13 16.26 -8.55
N ALA A 927 14.71 15.65 -9.59
CA ALA A 927 16.16 15.54 -9.75
C ALA A 927 16.79 16.75 -10.46
N GLY A 928 16.00 17.77 -10.84
CA GLY A 928 16.49 18.94 -11.58
C GLY A 928 16.85 18.65 -13.04
N MET A 929 16.27 17.61 -13.64
CA MET A 929 16.50 17.19 -15.04
C MET A 929 15.23 17.26 -15.93
N PRO A 930 14.40 18.33 -15.86
CA PRO A 930 13.12 18.38 -16.58
C PRO A 930 13.28 18.45 -18.11
N ASN A 931 14.49 18.73 -18.61
CA ASN A 931 14.82 18.84 -20.03
C ASN A 931 14.90 17.48 -20.74
N ILE A 932 14.96 16.35 -20.02
CA ILE A 932 15.11 15.02 -20.62
C ILE A 932 13.75 14.54 -21.19
N PRO A 933 13.65 14.26 -22.50
CA PRO A 933 12.41 13.76 -23.09
C PRO A 933 12.12 12.30 -22.68
N VAL A 934 10.87 12.02 -22.36
CA VAL A 934 10.37 10.66 -22.07
C VAL A 934 9.45 10.19 -23.19
N VAL A 935 9.87 9.13 -23.89
CA VAL A 935 9.22 8.53 -25.05
C VAL A 935 8.37 7.34 -24.62
N SER A 936 7.08 7.41 -24.91
CA SER A 936 6.13 6.32 -24.68
C SER A 936 5.99 5.42 -25.92
N ILE A 937 6.20 4.11 -25.76
CA ILE A 937 5.83 3.09 -26.75
C ILE A 937 4.41 2.62 -26.43
N ASN A 938 3.46 2.94 -27.30
CA ASN A 938 2.07 2.52 -27.14
C ASN A 938 1.38 2.34 -28.49
N ALA A 939 0.45 1.37 -28.57
CA ALA A 939 -0.34 1.11 -29.77
C ALA A 939 -1.58 2.02 -29.89
N SER A 940 -1.93 2.75 -28.82
CA SER A 940 -3.15 3.55 -28.74
C SER A 940 -2.96 5.04 -29.11
N GLY A 941 -1.74 5.45 -29.45
CA GLY A 941 -1.41 6.84 -29.79
C GLY A 941 -1.53 7.82 -28.61
N LEU A 942 -1.34 7.34 -27.38
CA LEU A 942 -1.48 8.11 -26.13
C LEU A 942 -0.56 9.34 -26.10
N GLU A 943 0.66 9.20 -26.62
CA GLU A 943 1.62 10.29 -26.77
C GLU A 943 2.31 10.27 -28.12
N LYS A 944 2.36 11.43 -28.77
CA LYS A 944 3.10 11.61 -30.01
C LYS A 944 4.52 12.12 -29.72
N ASN A 945 5.50 11.51 -30.37
CA ASN A 945 6.91 11.91 -30.37
C ASN A 945 7.39 11.89 -31.81
N PRO A 946 7.55 13.04 -32.50
CA PRO A 946 7.92 13.08 -33.91
C PRO A 946 9.24 12.36 -34.25
N GLY A 947 10.17 12.29 -33.30
CA GLY A 947 11.44 11.59 -33.43
C GLY A 947 11.37 10.07 -33.30
N PHE A 948 10.25 9.51 -32.85
CA PHE A 948 10.09 8.08 -32.61
C PHE A 948 8.93 7.52 -33.45
N THR A 949 9.25 6.59 -34.35
CA THR A 949 8.28 5.89 -35.19
C THR A 949 8.58 4.40 -35.27
N ILE A 950 7.55 3.57 -35.07
CA ILE A 950 7.63 2.12 -35.27
C ILE A 950 7.50 1.86 -36.77
N SER A 951 8.64 1.71 -37.46
CA SER A 951 8.65 1.34 -38.88
C SER A 951 8.32 -0.15 -39.07
N ALA A 952 7.85 -0.54 -40.26
CA ALA A 952 7.59 -1.96 -40.57
C ALA A 952 8.85 -2.84 -40.38
N LYS A 953 10.04 -2.31 -40.69
CA LYS A 953 11.32 -3.00 -40.46
C LYS A 953 11.61 -3.21 -38.96
N LEU A 954 11.37 -2.18 -38.14
CA LEU A 954 11.54 -2.31 -36.70
C LEU A 954 10.53 -3.31 -36.11
N ALA A 955 9.27 -3.26 -36.55
CA ALA A 955 8.24 -4.18 -36.09
C ALA A 955 8.56 -5.65 -36.44
N ASP A 956 9.00 -5.91 -37.68
CA ASP A 956 9.45 -7.24 -38.11
C ASP A 956 10.62 -7.76 -37.27
N ARG A 957 11.66 -6.94 -37.05
CA ARG A 957 12.82 -7.33 -36.22
C ARG A 957 12.45 -7.54 -34.76
N ALA A 958 11.61 -6.69 -34.19
CA ALA A 958 11.15 -6.80 -32.81
C ALA A 958 10.31 -8.06 -32.59
N LEU A 959 9.43 -8.42 -33.54
CA LEU A 959 8.66 -9.67 -33.47
C LEU A 959 9.55 -10.90 -33.57
N ARG A 960 10.54 -10.91 -34.49
CA ARG A 960 11.53 -12.01 -34.57
C ARG A 960 12.36 -12.13 -33.30
N ALA A 961 12.82 -11.01 -32.74
CA ALA A 961 13.55 -10.97 -31.47
C ALA A 961 12.72 -11.55 -30.32
N ALA A 962 11.43 -11.21 -30.25
CA ALA A 962 10.53 -11.75 -29.23
C ALA A 962 10.31 -13.27 -29.38
N VAL A 963 10.17 -13.78 -30.61
CA VAL A 963 10.08 -15.24 -30.87
C VAL A 963 11.36 -15.96 -30.46
N TYR A 964 12.54 -15.40 -30.77
CA TYR A 964 13.81 -15.97 -30.31
C TYR A 964 13.93 -15.96 -28.79
N GLY A 965 13.49 -14.89 -28.13
CA GLY A 965 13.47 -14.82 -26.67
C GLY A 965 12.59 -15.89 -26.04
N ASP A 966 11.37 -16.07 -26.55
CA ASP A 966 10.46 -17.13 -26.08
C ASP A 966 11.04 -18.53 -26.33
N LEU A 967 11.66 -18.76 -27.50
CA LEU A 967 12.34 -20.00 -27.82
C LEU A 967 13.47 -20.29 -26.83
N PHE A 968 14.39 -19.34 -26.61
CA PHE A 968 15.52 -19.52 -25.71
C PHE A 968 15.08 -19.78 -24.29
N MET A 969 14.06 -19.07 -23.81
CA MET A 969 13.50 -19.28 -22.48
C MET A 969 12.98 -20.72 -22.31
N ARG A 970 12.22 -21.24 -23.28
CA ARG A 970 11.70 -22.62 -23.27
C ARG A 970 12.79 -23.67 -23.28
N VAL A 971 13.72 -23.59 -24.23
CA VAL A 971 14.73 -24.65 -24.40
C VAL A 971 15.77 -24.61 -23.28
N LEU A 972 16.20 -23.42 -22.83
CA LEU A 972 17.21 -23.27 -21.80
C LEU A 972 16.71 -23.79 -20.45
N TYR A 973 15.55 -23.32 -19.98
CA TYR A 973 15.04 -23.71 -18.66
C TYR A 973 14.60 -25.18 -18.62
N ARG A 974 14.25 -25.78 -19.76
CA ARG A 974 13.93 -27.20 -19.84
C ARG A 974 15.15 -28.11 -19.70
N VAL A 975 16.32 -27.74 -20.23
CA VAL A 975 17.51 -28.61 -20.24
C VAL A 975 18.54 -28.26 -19.17
N ARG A 976 18.68 -26.99 -18.79
CA ARG A 976 19.71 -26.51 -17.85
C ARG A 976 19.67 -27.21 -16.49
N PRO A 977 18.49 -27.50 -15.88
CA PRO A 977 18.44 -28.23 -14.61
C PRO A 977 18.96 -29.67 -14.71
N TYR A 978 19.05 -30.23 -15.92
CA TYR A 978 19.42 -31.62 -16.17
C TYR A 978 20.75 -31.74 -16.92
N GLU A 979 21.50 -30.66 -17.10
CA GLU A 979 22.73 -30.71 -17.89
C GLU A 979 23.76 -31.66 -17.28
N LYS A 980 24.26 -32.61 -18.06
CA LYS A 980 25.24 -33.59 -17.58
C LYS A 980 26.62 -32.95 -17.32
N LYS A 981 26.98 -31.95 -18.13
CA LYS A 981 28.16 -31.10 -17.93
C LYS A 981 27.69 -29.69 -17.55
N LYS A 982 28.01 -29.28 -16.33
CA LYS A 982 27.66 -27.94 -15.81
C LYS A 982 28.15 -26.83 -16.75
N GLY A 983 27.26 -25.90 -17.10
CA GLY A 983 27.48 -24.78 -18.02
C GLY A 983 27.30 -25.09 -19.52
N SER A 984 27.01 -26.33 -19.90
CA SER A 984 26.85 -26.70 -21.31
C SER A 984 25.61 -26.09 -21.96
N ALA A 985 24.50 -26.01 -21.23
CA ALA A 985 23.26 -25.39 -21.72
C ALA A 985 23.45 -23.88 -21.95
N ASN A 986 24.12 -23.19 -21.03
CA ASN A 986 24.41 -21.75 -21.15
C ASN A 986 25.38 -21.47 -22.30
N ALA A 987 26.41 -22.30 -22.50
CA ALA A 987 27.33 -22.15 -23.63
C ALA A 987 26.59 -22.31 -24.99
N LEU A 988 25.65 -23.26 -25.06
CA LEU A 988 24.82 -23.45 -26.25
C LEU A 988 23.87 -22.26 -26.50
N TYR A 989 23.26 -21.74 -25.44
CA TYR A 989 22.48 -20.50 -25.48
C TYR A 989 23.31 -19.34 -26.03
N GLU A 990 24.50 -19.06 -25.49
CA GLU A 990 25.31 -17.93 -25.93
C GLU A 990 25.72 -18.01 -27.40
N LYS A 991 26.12 -19.21 -27.87
CA LYS A 991 26.41 -19.47 -29.28
C LYS A 991 25.22 -19.08 -30.17
N TRP A 992 24.03 -19.56 -29.84
CA TRP A 992 22.84 -19.33 -30.65
C TRP A 992 22.27 -17.92 -30.48
N ASN A 993 22.43 -17.31 -29.31
CA ASN A 993 22.02 -15.93 -29.05
C ASN A 993 22.78 -14.95 -29.96
N GLN A 994 24.09 -15.12 -30.11
CA GLN A 994 24.88 -14.33 -31.07
C GLN A 994 24.39 -14.54 -32.51
N ARG A 995 24.10 -15.79 -32.90
CA ARG A 995 23.54 -16.08 -34.22
C ARG A 995 22.15 -15.45 -34.43
N ALA A 996 21.30 -15.45 -33.40
CA ALA A 996 19.99 -14.82 -33.45
C ALA A 996 20.10 -13.30 -33.63
N LYS A 997 21.06 -12.65 -32.95
CA LYS A 997 21.39 -11.23 -33.14
C LYS A 997 21.82 -10.93 -34.58
N GLU A 998 22.62 -11.79 -35.20
CA GLU A 998 22.96 -11.64 -36.63
C GLU A 998 21.73 -11.81 -37.54
N ASP A 999 20.88 -12.82 -37.26
CA ASP A 999 19.70 -13.15 -38.06
C ASP A 999 18.63 -12.06 -38.04
N ILE A 1000 18.42 -11.35 -36.93
CA ILE A 1000 17.48 -10.23 -36.91
C ILE A 1000 17.94 -9.05 -37.78
N VAL A 1001 19.26 -8.89 -37.99
CA VAL A 1001 19.82 -7.78 -38.76
C VAL A 1001 19.82 -8.10 -40.26
N HIS A 1002 20.36 -9.26 -40.61
CA HIS A 1002 20.66 -9.66 -41.99
C HIS A 1002 19.78 -10.81 -42.50
N GLY A 1003 19.17 -11.56 -41.60
CA GLY A 1003 18.37 -12.74 -41.94
C GLY A 1003 17.02 -12.39 -42.55
N ASN A 1004 16.54 -13.31 -43.39
CA ASN A 1004 15.21 -13.29 -43.97
C ASN A 1004 14.33 -14.37 -43.32
N ARG A 1005 13.06 -14.47 -43.72
CA ARG A 1005 12.12 -15.43 -43.12
C ARG A 1005 12.55 -16.90 -43.24
N LYS A 1006 13.24 -17.27 -44.31
CA LYS A 1006 13.76 -18.64 -44.50
C LYS A 1006 14.87 -18.93 -43.48
N THR A 1007 15.82 -18.00 -43.36
CA THR A 1007 16.94 -18.09 -42.40
C THR A 1007 16.43 -18.11 -40.96
N PHE A 1008 15.41 -17.32 -40.65
CA PHE A 1008 14.72 -17.31 -39.36
C PHE A 1008 14.10 -18.68 -39.02
N LYS A 1009 13.35 -19.28 -39.95
CA LYS A 1009 12.77 -20.63 -39.77
C LYS A 1009 13.86 -21.70 -39.58
N GLU A 1010 14.89 -21.69 -40.42
CA GLU A 1010 16.00 -22.65 -40.35
C GLU A 1010 16.78 -22.52 -39.04
N THR A 1011 16.99 -21.30 -38.56
CA THR A 1011 17.71 -21.03 -37.30
C THR A 1011 16.91 -21.54 -36.11
N ILE A 1012 15.59 -21.28 -36.05
CA ILE A 1012 14.70 -21.85 -35.01
C ILE A 1012 14.79 -23.37 -34.97
N GLN A 1013 14.69 -24.03 -36.13
CA GLN A 1013 14.76 -25.49 -36.22
C GLN A 1013 16.10 -26.05 -35.73
N LYS A 1014 17.21 -25.39 -36.09
CA LYS A 1014 18.56 -25.79 -35.65
C LYS A 1014 18.78 -25.58 -34.15
N ILE A 1015 18.27 -24.49 -33.58
CA ILE A 1015 18.31 -24.25 -32.13
C ILE A 1015 17.62 -25.41 -31.42
N ILE A 1016 16.37 -25.71 -31.80
CA ILE A 1016 15.59 -26.79 -31.17
C ILE A 1016 16.31 -28.13 -31.30
N ALA A 1017 16.84 -28.45 -32.49
CA ALA A 1017 17.57 -29.70 -32.72
C ALA A 1017 18.84 -29.82 -31.86
N ASP A 1018 19.63 -28.76 -31.73
CA ASP A 1018 20.85 -28.76 -30.91
C ASP A 1018 20.50 -28.93 -29.41
N PHE A 1019 19.43 -28.28 -28.94
CA PHE A 1019 18.96 -28.42 -27.55
C PHE A 1019 18.30 -29.79 -27.27
N ASP A 1020 17.61 -30.38 -28.26
CA ASP A 1020 17.10 -31.76 -28.20
C ASP A 1020 18.24 -32.78 -28.12
N ALA A 1021 19.38 -32.50 -28.74
CA ALA A 1021 20.56 -33.35 -28.74
C ALA A 1021 21.48 -33.16 -27.52
N LEU A 1022 21.26 -32.13 -26.69
CA LEU A 1022 22.09 -31.86 -25.52
C LEU A 1022 22.05 -33.03 -24.52
N GLU A 1023 23.21 -33.47 -24.03
CA GLU A 1023 23.28 -34.53 -23.04
C GLU A 1023 22.71 -34.08 -21.68
N ILE A 1024 21.67 -34.77 -21.22
CA ILE A 1024 21.00 -34.51 -19.94
C ILE A 1024 20.99 -35.77 -19.06
N THR A 1025 20.77 -35.58 -17.76
CA THR A 1025 20.55 -36.65 -16.77
C THR A 1025 19.11 -37.18 -16.81
N ASP A 1026 18.90 -38.43 -16.43
CA ASP A 1026 17.57 -39.08 -16.35
C ASP A 1026 16.80 -38.79 -15.03
N GLU A 1027 17.32 -37.88 -14.19
CA GLU A 1027 16.65 -37.48 -12.95
C GLU A 1027 15.29 -36.83 -13.22
N VAL A 1028 14.27 -37.17 -12.41
CA VAL A 1028 12.96 -36.51 -12.46
C VAL A 1028 12.91 -35.45 -11.37
N LYS A 1029 12.74 -34.19 -11.78
CA LYS A 1029 12.67 -33.04 -10.86
C LYS A 1029 11.25 -32.46 -10.79
N PRO A 1030 10.83 -31.91 -9.65
CA PRO A 1030 9.57 -31.18 -9.57
C PRO A 1030 9.53 -30.03 -10.58
N ARG A 1031 8.47 -29.95 -11.37
CA ARG A 1031 8.24 -28.84 -12.31
C ARG A 1031 7.48 -27.72 -11.61
N VAL A 1032 7.95 -26.49 -11.76
CA VAL A 1032 7.40 -25.28 -11.14
C VAL A 1032 7.15 -24.20 -12.18
N GLY A 1033 5.90 -23.79 -12.32
CA GLY A 1033 5.48 -22.70 -13.18
C GLY A 1033 5.67 -21.34 -12.51
N VAL A 1034 6.17 -20.34 -13.24
CA VAL A 1034 6.27 -18.95 -12.75
C VAL A 1034 5.36 -18.07 -13.60
N VAL A 1035 4.32 -17.53 -12.95
CA VAL A 1035 3.33 -16.62 -13.55
C VAL A 1035 3.24 -15.34 -12.72
N GLY A 1036 2.55 -14.32 -13.22
CA GLY A 1036 2.29 -13.13 -12.42
C GLY A 1036 2.33 -11.83 -13.18
N GLU A 1037 2.59 -10.74 -12.45
CA GLU A 1037 2.75 -9.41 -13.06
C GLU A 1037 3.94 -9.39 -14.02
N ILE A 1038 3.75 -8.81 -15.21
CA ILE A 1038 4.70 -8.98 -16.33
C ILE A 1038 6.15 -8.63 -15.99
N LEU A 1039 6.42 -7.54 -15.27
CA LEU A 1039 7.80 -7.18 -14.93
C LEU A 1039 8.34 -8.10 -13.84
N VAL A 1040 7.56 -8.37 -12.79
CA VAL A 1040 7.99 -9.27 -11.71
C VAL A 1040 8.21 -10.70 -12.22
N LYS A 1041 7.41 -11.17 -13.18
CA LYS A 1041 7.55 -12.50 -13.78
C LYS A 1041 8.92 -12.70 -14.46
N PHE A 1042 9.40 -11.71 -15.21
CA PHE A 1042 10.60 -11.86 -16.06
C PHE A 1042 11.88 -11.23 -15.50
N HIS A 1043 11.80 -10.21 -14.64
CA HIS A 1043 12.96 -9.41 -14.25
C HIS A 1043 13.68 -10.00 -13.01
N PRO A 1044 14.96 -10.42 -13.11
CA PRO A 1044 15.67 -11.06 -12.01
C PRO A 1044 15.77 -10.21 -10.73
N THR A 1045 16.08 -8.92 -10.84
CA THR A 1045 16.07 -8.03 -9.65
C THR A 1045 14.67 -7.87 -9.04
N ALA A 1046 13.60 -8.02 -9.82
CA ALA A 1046 12.24 -7.84 -9.33
C ALA A 1046 11.72 -9.06 -8.58
N ASN A 1047 12.13 -10.26 -8.98
CA ASN A 1047 11.66 -11.52 -8.38
C ASN A 1047 12.70 -12.23 -7.53
N ASN A 1048 13.81 -11.56 -7.20
CA ASN A 1048 14.96 -12.12 -6.49
C ASN A 1048 15.56 -13.34 -7.21
N ASP A 1049 15.65 -13.26 -8.53
CA ASP A 1049 16.23 -14.29 -9.40
C ASP A 1049 15.57 -15.66 -9.21
N ILE A 1050 14.23 -15.67 -9.18
CA ILE A 1050 13.41 -16.82 -8.81
C ILE A 1050 13.72 -18.08 -9.62
N VAL A 1051 14.07 -17.94 -10.91
CA VAL A 1051 14.38 -19.07 -11.78
C VAL A 1051 15.61 -19.81 -11.25
N ASN A 1052 16.72 -19.10 -11.03
CA ASN A 1052 17.94 -19.71 -10.54
C ASN A 1052 17.78 -20.21 -9.09
N LEU A 1053 16.98 -19.53 -8.26
CA LEU A 1053 16.66 -20.00 -6.91
C LEU A 1053 15.92 -21.35 -6.92
N LEU A 1054 14.89 -21.50 -7.75
CA LEU A 1054 14.13 -22.75 -7.86
C LEU A 1054 14.98 -23.89 -8.45
N GLU A 1055 15.81 -23.59 -9.45
CA GLU A 1055 16.75 -24.56 -10.02
C GLU A 1055 17.81 -25.00 -9.00
N ALA A 1056 18.34 -24.07 -8.19
CA ALA A 1056 19.27 -24.38 -7.10
C ALA A 1056 18.63 -25.28 -6.02
N GLU A 1057 17.32 -25.14 -5.80
CA GLU A 1057 16.52 -26.03 -4.94
C GLU A 1057 16.06 -27.32 -5.65
N GLY A 1058 16.61 -27.62 -6.84
CA GLY A 1058 16.41 -28.88 -7.54
C GLY A 1058 15.09 -29.00 -8.30
N ALA A 1059 14.51 -27.88 -8.76
CA ALA A 1059 13.29 -27.86 -9.59
C ALA A 1059 13.58 -27.54 -11.06
N GLU A 1060 12.70 -27.99 -11.96
CA GLU A 1060 12.62 -27.47 -13.33
C GLU A 1060 11.65 -26.29 -13.36
N VAL A 1061 12.07 -25.16 -13.94
CA VAL A 1061 11.25 -23.95 -14.00
C VAL A 1061 10.60 -23.81 -15.37
N VAL A 1062 9.30 -23.51 -15.40
CA VAL A 1062 8.53 -23.27 -16.61
C VAL A 1062 7.95 -21.86 -16.57
N VAL A 1063 8.30 -21.02 -17.54
CA VAL A 1063 7.83 -19.63 -17.62
C VAL A 1063 7.02 -19.47 -18.91
N PRO A 1064 5.72 -19.12 -18.86
CA PRO A 1064 4.93 -18.91 -20.08
C PRO A 1064 5.40 -17.72 -20.91
N ASP A 1065 5.15 -17.79 -22.22
CA ASP A 1065 5.74 -16.92 -23.26
C ASP A 1065 5.34 -15.44 -23.15
N LEU A 1066 6.29 -14.56 -23.51
CA LEU A 1066 6.06 -13.11 -23.56
C LEU A 1066 5.17 -12.72 -24.75
N LEU A 1067 5.30 -13.37 -25.92
CA LEU A 1067 4.48 -13.03 -27.09
C LEU A 1067 3.00 -13.29 -26.89
N THR A 1068 2.64 -14.30 -26.11
CA THR A 1068 1.24 -14.64 -25.82
C THR A 1068 0.53 -13.50 -25.08
N PHE A 1069 1.24 -12.74 -24.25
CA PHE A 1069 0.70 -11.53 -23.62
C PHE A 1069 0.29 -10.45 -24.65
N PHE A 1070 1.03 -10.30 -25.75
CA PHE A 1070 0.64 -9.37 -26.81
C PHE A 1070 -0.58 -9.88 -27.62
N SER A 1071 -0.69 -11.19 -27.80
CA SER A 1071 -1.90 -11.81 -28.38
C SER A 1071 -3.13 -11.60 -27.48
N TYR A 1072 -2.97 -11.75 -26.17
CA TYR A 1072 -3.97 -11.38 -25.17
C TYR A 1072 -4.44 -9.93 -25.31
N CYS A 1073 -3.52 -8.96 -25.45
CA CYS A 1073 -3.87 -7.56 -25.66
C CYS A 1073 -4.73 -7.37 -26.92
N GLY A 1074 -4.42 -8.09 -28.00
CA GLY A 1074 -5.22 -8.09 -29.23
C GLY A 1074 -6.61 -8.72 -29.04
N TYR A 1075 -6.70 -9.82 -28.29
CA TYR A 1075 -7.96 -10.51 -28.01
C TYR A 1075 -8.89 -9.67 -27.13
N ASN A 1076 -8.34 -8.92 -26.18
CA ASN A 1076 -9.09 -7.97 -25.36
C ASN A 1076 -9.85 -6.94 -26.19
N CYS A 1077 -9.28 -6.46 -27.31
CA CYS A 1077 -9.99 -5.55 -28.22
C CYS A 1077 -11.26 -6.18 -28.82
N VAL A 1078 -11.23 -7.49 -29.07
CA VAL A 1078 -12.40 -8.25 -29.57
C VAL A 1078 -13.48 -8.32 -28.49
N GLN A 1079 -13.09 -8.66 -27.27
CA GLN A 1079 -13.99 -8.77 -26.11
C GLN A 1079 -14.61 -7.41 -25.73
N LYS A 1080 -13.81 -6.33 -25.71
CA LYS A 1080 -14.30 -4.96 -25.46
C LYS A 1080 -15.37 -4.54 -26.47
N HIS A 1081 -15.19 -4.84 -27.75
CA HIS A 1081 -16.19 -4.54 -28.77
C HIS A 1081 -17.48 -5.35 -28.58
N ARG A 1082 -17.35 -6.62 -28.20
CA ARG A 1082 -18.50 -7.52 -28.01
C ARG A 1082 -19.36 -7.11 -26.82
N TYR A 1083 -18.72 -6.88 -25.67
CA TYR A 1083 -19.41 -6.78 -24.37
C TYR A 1083 -19.40 -5.40 -23.73
N LEU A 1084 -18.40 -4.57 -24.02
CA LEU A 1084 -18.17 -3.31 -23.28
C LEU A 1084 -18.29 -2.05 -24.17
N GLY A 1085 -18.86 -2.18 -25.36
CA GLY A 1085 -19.12 -1.04 -26.26
C GLY A 1085 -17.89 -0.51 -27.02
N GLY A 1086 -16.82 -1.30 -27.14
CA GLY A 1086 -15.62 -0.93 -27.90
C GLY A 1086 -15.89 -0.68 -29.39
N LYS A 1087 -15.00 0.07 -30.06
CA LYS A 1087 -15.15 0.40 -31.49
C LYS A 1087 -14.79 -0.79 -32.40
N TRP A 1088 -15.50 -0.94 -33.52
CA TRP A 1088 -15.20 -1.99 -34.51
C TRP A 1088 -13.78 -1.89 -35.09
N LYS A 1089 -13.28 -0.67 -35.33
CA LYS A 1089 -11.89 -0.45 -35.79
C LYS A 1089 -10.85 -1.04 -34.83
N SER A 1090 -11.08 -0.91 -33.52
CA SER A 1090 -10.19 -1.47 -32.49
C SER A 1090 -10.22 -3.01 -32.52
N LYS A 1091 -11.39 -3.63 -32.71
CA LYS A 1091 -11.51 -5.08 -32.92
C LYS A 1091 -10.73 -5.54 -34.16
N ALA A 1092 -10.88 -4.85 -35.29
CA ALA A 1092 -10.18 -5.19 -36.53
C ALA A 1092 -8.66 -5.10 -36.38
N LEU A 1093 -8.17 -4.05 -35.71
CA LEU A 1093 -6.74 -3.87 -35.41
C LEU A 1093 -6.22 -4.99 -34.48
N GLY A 1094 -6.93 -5.29 -33.40
CA GLY A 1094 -6.55 -6.35 -32.46
C GLY A 1094 -6.51 -7.74 -33.13
N TYR A 1095 -7.50 -8.06 -33.97
CA TYR A 1095 -7.53 -9.30 -34.74
C TYR A 1095 -6.38 -9.40 -35.75
N THR A 1096 -6.05 -8.29 -36.41
CA THR A 1096 -4.91 -8.23 -37.33
C THR A 1096 -3.59 -8.41 -36.58
N ALA A 1097 -3.43 -7.77 -35.42
CA ALA A 1097 -2.24 -7.91 -34.58
C ALA A 1097 -2.03 -9.37 -34.14
N MET A 1098 -3.08 -10.06 -33.69
CA MET A 1098 -3.00 -11.49 -33.33
C MET A 1098 -2.57 -12.34 -34.53
N LYS A 1099 -3.17 -12.15 -35.72
CA LYS A 1099 -2.78 -12.88 -36.93
C LYS A 1099 -1.31 -12.67 -37.30
N VAL A 1100 -0.82 -11.44 -37.15
CA VAL A 1100 0.59 -11.12 -37.39
C VAL A 1100 1.47 -11.86 -36.38
N ILE A 1101 1.15 -11.81 -35.08
CA ILE A 1101 1.92 -12.52 -34.05
C ILE A 1101 1.93 -14.03 -34.34
N SER A 1102 0.78 -14.65 -34.59
CA SER A 1102 0.68 -16.08 -34.94
C SER A 1102 1.50 -16.44 -36.19
N TYR A 1103 1.57 -15.55 -37.18
CA TYR A 1103 2.36 -15.76 -38.40
C TYR A 1103 3.88 -15.81 -38.13
N TYR A 1104 4.38 -15.03 -37.17
CA TYR A 1104 5.79 -15.08 -36.72
C TYR A 1104 6.05 -16.24 -35.76
N GLN A 1105 5.06 -16.63 -34.93
CA GLN A 1105 5.17 -17.78 -34.02
C GLN A 1105 5.07 -19.13 -34.74
N LYS A 1106 4.42 -19.20 -35.92
CA LYS A 1106 4.18 -20.46 -36.63
C LYS A 1106 5.44 -21.34 -36.83
N PRO A 1107 6.60 -20.83 -37.28
CA PRO A 1107 7.83 -21.64 -37.39
C PRO A 1107 8.30 -22.22 -36.05
N LEU A 1108 8.13 -21.48 -34.96
CA LEU A 1108 8.45 -21.93 -33.60
C LEU A 1108 7.51 -23.06 -33.17
N VAL A 1109 6.20 -22.85 -33.30
CA VAL A 1109 5.18 -23.84 -32.91
C VAL A 1109 5.33 -25.15 -33.69
N GLU A 1110 5.50 -25.08 -35.02
CA GLU A 1110 5.73 -26.26 -35.86
C GLU A 1110 6.98 -27.05 -35.43
N ALA A 1111 8.06 -26.35 -35.08
CA ALA A 1111 9.31 -26.98 -34.69
C ALA A 1111 9.27 -27.55 -33.26
N LEU A 1112 8.59 -26.89 -32.31
CA LEU A 1112 8.38 -27.41 -30.96
C LEU A 1112 7.44 -28.63 -30.96
N GLN A 1113 6.37 -28.61 -31.76
CA GLN A 1113 5.48 -29.77 -31.91
C GLN A 1113 6.18 -31.01 -32.50
N ALA A 1114 7.23 -30.80 -33.29
CA ALA A 1114 8.06 -31.87 -33.84
C ALA A 1114 9.23 -32.27 -32.93
N SER A 1115 9.47 -31.53 -31.84
CA SER A 1115 10.53 -31.80 -30.87
C SER A 1115 10.20 -33.05 -30.04
N LYS A 1116 11.24 -33.70 -29.52
CA LYS A 1116 11.10 -34.83 -28.58
C LYS A 1116 10.99 -34.37 -27.12
N ARG A 1117 11.45 -33.16 -26.79
CA ARG A 1117 11.59 -32.71 -25.39
C ARG A 1117 10.78 -31.47 -25.03
N PHE A 1118 10.43 -30.62 -26.00
CA PHE A 1118 9.85 -29.30 -25.73
C PHE A 1118 8.37 -29.21 -26.11
N ASP A 1119 7.58 -28.59 -25.26
CA ASP A 1119 6.17 -28.31 -25.51
C ASP A 1119 5.99 -27.00 -26.30
N ALA A 1120 5.00 -26.96 -27.20
CA ALA A 1120 4.61 -25.75 -27.91
C ALA A 1120 3.68 -24.87 -27.05
N PRO A 1121 3.69 -23.53 -27.22
CA PRO A 1121 2.74 -22.64 -26.57
C PRO A 1121 1.30 -22.89 -27.06
N GLU A 1122 0.33 -22.65 -26.19
CA GLU A 1122 -1.09 -22.80 -26.53
C GLU A 1122 -1.66 -21.57 -27.27
N ASP A 1123 -2.71 -21.78 -28.07
CA ASP A 1123 -3.39 -20.69 -28.79
C ASP A 1123 -4.24 -19.82 -27.84
N ILE A 1124 -4.23 -18.50 -28.09
CA ILE A 1124 -4.95 -17.53 -27.25
C ILE A 1124 -6.46 -17.78 -27.16
N HIS A 1125 -7.08 -18.35 -28.19
CA HIS A 1125 -8.50 -18.69 -28.17
C HIS A 1125 -8.78 -19.87 -27.23
N LYS A 1126 -7.90 -20.87 -27.21
CA LYS A 1126 -8.01 -22.01 -26.30
C LYS A 1126 -7.70 -21.61 -24.85
N LEU A 1127 -6.70 -20.75 -24.65
CA LEU A 1127 -6.44 -20.13 -23.36
C LEU A 1127 -7.66 -19.36 -22.83
N ALA A 1128 -8.33 -18.59 -23.69
CA ALA A 1128 -9.56 -17.89 -23.32
C ALA A 1128 -10.69 -18.85 -22.93
N SER A 1129 -10.90 -19.94 -23.68
CA SER A 1129 -11.95 -20.92 -23.35
C SER A 1129 -11.67 -21.67 -22.05
N MET A 1130 -10.39 -21.87 -21.70
CA MET A 1130 -9.99 -22.46 -20.43
C MET A 1130 -10.27 -21.52 -19.24
N ALA A 1131 -10.03 -20.22 -19.41
CA ALA A 1131 -10.20 -19.25 -18.32
C ALA A 1131 -11.67 -18.84 -18.06
N GLU A 1132 -12.51 -18.80 -19.11
CA GLU A 1132 -13.90 -18.31 -19.06
C GLU A 1132 -14.79 -18.93 -17.95
N PRO A 1133 -14.71 -20.24 -17.64
CA PRO A 1133 -15.49 -20.84 -16.55
C PRO A 1133 -15.12 -20.34 -15.14
N ILE A 1134 -13.91 -19.83 -14.95
CA ILE A 1134 -13.41 -19.36 -13.64
C ILE A 1134 -13.52 -17.83 -13.54
N VAL A 1135 -13.15 -17.14 -14.62
CA VAL A 1135 -13.12 -15.67 -14.67
C VAL A 1135 -13.66 -15.15 -16.00
N SER A 1136 -14.44 -14.07 -15.95
CA SER A 1136 -14.92 -13.40 -17.15
C SER A 1136 -13.76 -12.87 -18.01
N LEU A 1137 -13.83 -13.09 -19.32
CA LEU A 1137 -12.89 -12.53 -20.31
C LEU A 1137 -12.99 -10.99 -20.44
N CYS A 1138 -13.97 -10.37 -19.79
CA CYS A 1138 -14.06 -8.92 -19.64
C CYS A 1138 -13.18 -8.36 -18.50
N ASN A 1139 -12.61 -9.23 -17.66
CA ASN A 1139 -11.62 -8.84 -16.66
C ASN A 1139 -10.26 -8.62 -17.34
N GLN A 1140 -9.92 -7.36 -17.66
CA GLN A 1140 -8.81 -7.03 -18.56
C GLN A 1140 -7.84 -6.00 -17.99
N THR A 1141 -7.91 -5.72 -16.68
CA THR A 1141 -7.00 -4.76 -16.07
C THR A 1141 -5.74 -5.46 -15.55
N GLY A 1142 -4.56 -4.91 -15.84
CA GLY A 1142 -3.30 -5.62 -15.59
C GLY A 1142 -3.16 -6.79 -16.56
N GLU A 1143 -2.84 -7.96 -16.02
CA GLU A 1143 -2.84 -9.23 -16.74
C GLU A 1143 -4.26 -9.78 -16.95
N GLY A 1144 -5.24 -9.33 -16.14
CA GLY A 1144 -6.65 -9.73 -16.24
C GLY A 1144 -6.84 -11.25 -16.29
N TRP A 1145 -7.78 -11.72 -17.11
CA TRP A 1145 -8.09 -13.15 -17.28
C TRP A 1145 -6.91 -13.99 -17.80
N PHE A 1146 -5.88 -13.37 -18.40
CA PHE A 1146 -4.71 -14.07 -18.94
C PHE A 1146 -3.89 -14.75 -17.85
N LEU A 1147 -3.77 -14.14 -16.67
CA LEU A 1147 -3.05 -14.74 -15.56
C LEU A 1147 -3.67 -16.10 -15.15
N THR A 1148 -4.99 -16.17 -15.07
CA THR A 1148 -5.71 -17.43 -14.84
C THR A 1148 -5.50 -18.42 -15.98
N ALA A 1149 -5.47 -17.94 -17.22
CA ALA A 1149 -5.22 -18.79 -18.39
C ALA A 1149 -3.81 -19.40 -18.38
N GLU A 1150 -2.78 -18.64 -18.03
CA GLU A 1150 -1.40 -19.15 -17.86
C GLU A 1150 -1.33 -20.22 -16.78
N MET A 1151 -2.03 -20.04 -15.65
CA MET A 1151 -2.09 -21.07 -14.60
C MET A 1151 -2.71 -22.37 -15.12
N LEU A 1152 -3.80 -22.28 -15.91
CA LEU A 1152 -4.46 -23.44 -16.48
C LEU A 1152 -3.63 -24.11 -17.58
N GLU A 1153 -2.91 -23.33 -18.39
CA GLU A 1153 -1.94 -23.85 -19.37
C GLU A 1153 -0.88 -24.71 -18.68
N LEU A 1154 -0.33 -24.22 -17.57
CA LEU A 1154 0.64 -24.94 -16.76
C LEU A 1154 0.06 -26.22 -16.15
N ILE A 1155 -1.14 -26.15 -15.55
CA ILE A 1155 -1.80 -27.33 -14.98
C ILE A 1155 -2.06 -28.39 -16.06
N HIS A 1156 -2.55 -27.99 -17.23
CA HIS A 1156 -2.83 -28.92 -18.34
C HIS A 1156 -1.57 -29.48 -19.01
N SER A 1157 -0.42 -28.79 -18.91
CA SER A 1157 0.88 -29.27 -19.37
C SER A 1157 1.66 -30.07 -18.31
N GLY A 1158 1.02 -30.44 -17.20
CA GLY A 1158 1.60 -31.27 -16.14
C GLY A 1158 2.46 -30.50 -15.14
N VAL A 1159 2.38 -29.17 -15.13
CA VAL A 1159 3.09 -28.29 -14.18
C VAL A 1159 2.11 -27.87 -13.08
N ASN A 1160 1.87 -28.78 -12.14
CA ASN A 1160 0.89 -28.58 -11.07
C ASN A 1160 1.35 -27.63 -9.96
N ASN A 1161 2.65 -27.34 -9.84
CA ASN A 1161 3.18 -26.41 -8.85
C ASN A 1161 3.40 -25.04 -9.48
N ILE A 1162 2.80 -24.00 -8.93
CA ILE A 1162 2.81 -22.66 -9.55
C ILE A 1162 3.16 -21.61 -8.52
N VAL A 1163 4.18 -20.82 -8.82
CA VAL A 1163 4.49 -19.58 -8.11
C VAL A 1163 3.85 -18.41 -8.86
N CYS A 1164 2.85 -17.79 -8.23
CA CYS A 1164 2.22 -16.57 -8.70
C CYS A 1164 2.95 -15.36 -8.10
N THR A 1165 3.82 -14.74 -8.88
CA THR A 1165 4.60 -13.56 -8.51
C THR A 1165 3.76 -12.29 -8.65
N GLN A 1166 3.73 -11.42 -7.65
CA GLN A 1166 2.96 -10.18 -7.77
C GLN A 1166 3.53 -9.05 -6.91
N PRO A 1167 3.37 -7.79 -7.33
CA PRO A 1167 3.62 -6.64 -6.47
C PRO A 1167 2.70 -6.67 -5.26
N PHE A 1168 3.22 -6.28 -4.09
CA PHE A 1168 2.38 -6.04 -2.91
C PHE A 1168 1.28 -5.01 -3.23
N GLY A 1169 0.04 -5.30 -2.81
CA GLY A 1169 -1.14 -4.45 -3.06
C GLY A 1169 -1.55 -4.34 -4.53
N CYS A 1170 -1.19 -5.29 -5.39
CA CYS A 1170 -1.61 -5.31 -6.79
C CYS A 1170 -3.14 -5.52 -6.90
N LEU A 1171 -3.87 -4.45 -7.26
CA LEU A 1171 -5.33 -4.46 -7.29
C LEU A 1171 -5.93 -5.53 -8.22
N PRO A 1172 -5.45 -5.71 -9.47
CA PRO A 1172 -5.94 -6.80 -10.32
C PRO A 1172 -5.69 -8.18 -9.73
N ASN A 1173 -4.50 -8.44 -9.19
CA ASN A 1173 -4.13 -9.78 -8.72
C ASN A 1173 -4.83 -10.18 -7.42
N HIS A 1174 -5.42 -9.25 -6.68
CA HIS A 1174 -6.38 -9.60 -5.62
C HIS A 1174 -7.59 -10.38 -6.19
N VAL A 1175 -7.93 -10.18 -7.46
CA VAL A 1175 -9.04 -10.85 -8.14
C VAL A 1175 -8.55 -12.02 -8.99
N VAL A 1176 -7.69 -11.75 -9.97
CA VAL A 1176 -7.26 -12.77 -10.96
C VAL A 1176 -6.05 -13.62 -10.55
N GLY A 1177 -5.39 -13.25 -9.45
CA GLY A 1177 -4.29 -14.02 -8.84
C GLY A 1177 -4.79 -14.78 -7.62
N LYS A 1178 -4.81 -14.14 -6.45
CA LYS A 1178 -5.22 -14.76 -5.18
C LYS A 1178 -6.69 -15.23 -5.21
N GLY A 1179 -7.59 -14.47 -5.84
CA GLY A 1179 -9.02 -14.73 -5.85
C GLY A 1179 -9.47 -15.97 -6.62
N VAL A 1180 -8.65 -16.50 -7.53
CA VAL A 1180 -8.96 -17.70 -8.32
C VAL A 1180 -8.37 -18.99 -7.75
N ILE A 1181 -7.40 -18.91 -6.82
CA ILE A 1181 -6.66 -20.08 -6.31
C ILE A 1181 -7.61 -21.13 -5.71
N LYS A 1182 -8.64 -20.70 -4.97
CA LYS A 1182 -9.61 -21.61 -4.36
C LYS A 1182 -10.40 -22.38 -5.40
N GLU A 1183 -10.93 -21.69 -6.41
CA GLU A 1183 -11.69 -22.31 -7.50
C GLU A 1183 -10.80 -23.20 -8.40
N LEU A 1184 -9.56 -22.79 -8.66
CA LEU A 1184 -8.57 -23.61 -9.38
C LEU A 1184 -8.29 -24.93 -8.65
N ARG A 1185 -8.10 -24.90 -7.33
CA ARG A 1185 -7.88 -26.11 -6.53
C ARG A 1185 -9.11 -27.01 -6.46
N ARG A 1186 -10.31 -26.43 -6.49
CA ARG A 1186 -11.57 -27.18 -6.54
C ARG A 1186 -11.70 -27.96 -7.86
N GLN A 1187 -11.35 -27.35 -8.99
CA GLN A 1187 -11.40 -28.00 -10.31
C GLN A 1187 -10.17 -28.92 -10.56
N HIS A 1188 -9.02 -28.57 -10.00
CA HIS A 1188 -7.74 -29.28 -10.15
C HIS A 1188 -7.10 -29.55 -8.77
N PRO A 1189 -7.45 -30.65 -8.07
CA PRO A 1189 -7.00 -30.92 -6.71
C PRO A 1189 -5.49 -31.05 -6.52
N LEU A 1190 -4.76 -31.42 -7.58
CA LEU A 1190 -3.29 -31.52 -7.57
C LEU A 1190 -2.60 -30.15 -7.69
N SER A 1191 -3.34 -29.08 -8.02
CA SER A 1191 -2.75 -27.75 -8.19
C SER A 1191 -2.22 -27.18 -6.87
N ASN A 1192 -0.93 -26.92 -6.85
CA ASN A 1192 -0.20 -26.36 -5.73
C ASN A 1192 0.25 -24.94 -6.08
N VAL A 1193 -0.70 -24.01 -6.03
CA VAL A 1193 -0.47 -22.58 -6.33
C VAL A 1193 -0.09 -21.82 -5.06
N VAL A 1194 1.04 -21.11 -5.09
CA VAL A 1194 1.50 -20.22 -4.02
C VAL A 1194 1.66 -18.81 -4.56
N ALA A 1195 1.00 -17.85 -3.93
CA ALA A 1195 1.15 -16.44 -4.24
C ALA A 1195 2.28 -15.82 -3.42
N ILE A 1196 3.23 -15.15 -4.10
CA ILE A 1196 4.38 -14.49 -3.49
C ILE A 1196 4.32 -13.00 -3.81
N ASP A 1197 4.22 -12.20 -2.75
CA ASP A 1197 4.20 -10.75 -2.83
C ASP A 1197 5.65 -10.22 -2.83
N TYR A 1198 5.96 -9.40 -3.84
CA TYR A 1198 7.23 -8.71 -4.03
C TYR A 1198 7.06 -7.21 -3.80
N ASP A 1199 8.05 -6.63 -3.11
CA ASP A 1199 8.09 -5.24 -2.69
C ASP A 1199 9.55 -4.92 -2.30
N PRO A 1200 10.03 -3.65 -2.28
CA PRO A 1200 11.42 -3.24 -1.97
C PRO A 1200 12.02 -3.63 -0.60
N GLY A 1201 11.45 -4.61 0.09
CA GLY A 1201 11.89 -5.12 1.37
C GLY A 1201 10.82 -5.95 2.03
N ALA A 1202 10.07 -6.70 1.21
CA ALA A 1202 9.67 -8.02 1.60
C ALA A 1202 10.95 -8.81 1.97
N SER A 1203 10.86 -9.66 2.99
CA SER A 1203 11.99 -10.51 3.37
C SER A 1203 12.21 -11.57 2.28
N GLU A 1204 13.37 -11.54 1.61
CA GLU A 1204 13.78 -12.57 0.64
C GLU A 1204 13.67 -13.97 1.27
N VAL A 1205 14.06 -14.09 2.55
CA VAL A 1205 13.95 -15.32 3.35
C VAL A 1205 12.50 -15.82 3.48
N ASN A 1206 11.52 -14.93 3.72
CA ASN A 1206 10.12 -15.35 3.81
C ASN A 1206 9.60 -15.87 2.46
N GLN A 1207 10.00 -15.24 1.35
CA GLN A 1207 9.65 -15.70 0.01
C GLN A 1207 10.29 -17.06 -0.28
N LEU A 1208 11.58 -17.23 0.05
CA LEU A 1208 12.30 -18.49 -0.07
C LEU A 1208 11.65 -19.59 0.76
N ASN A 1209 11.29 -19.32 2.02
CA ASN A 1209 10.63 -20.30 2.88
C ASN A 1209 9.29 -20.78 2.29
N ARG A 1210 8.50 -19.87 1.70
CA ARG A 1210 7.26 -20.25 1.01
C ARG A 1210 7.51 -21.15 -0.20
N MET A 1211 8.55 -20.85 -0.98
CA MET A 1211 8.96 -21.69 -2.12
C MET A 1211 9.46 -23.07 -1.64
N LYS A 1212 10.27 -23.13 -0.58
CA LYS A 1212 10.74 -24.39 0.00
C LYS A 1212 9.60 -25.27 0.52
N LEU A 1213 8.62 -24.67 1.20
CA LEU A 1213 7.41 -25.39 1.63
C LEU A 1213 6.62 -25.94 0.44
N MET A 1214 6.47 -25.14 -0.63
CA MET A 1214 5.83 -25.59 -1.87
C MET A 1214 6.59 -26.78 -2.49
N LEU A 1215 7.92 -26.68 -2.58
CA LEU A 1215 8.78 -27.72 -3.13
C LEU A 1215 8.77 -29.00 -2.28
N ALA A 1216 8.69 -28.90 -0.96
CA ALA A 1216 8.55 -30.06 -0.08
C ALA A 1216 7.25 -30.83 -0.38
N VAL A 1217 6.13 -30.13 -0.58
CA VAL A 1217 4.86 -30.73 -1.02
C VAL A 1217 5.01 -31.34 -2.42
N ALA A 1218 5.68 -30.64 -3.33
CA ALA A 1218 5.91 -31.11 -4.69
C ALA A 1218 6.72 -32.41 -4.73
N ARG A 1219 7.80 -32.51 -3.94
CA ARG A 1219 8.63 -33.72 -3.81
C ARG A 1219 7.85 -34.89 -3.20
N ASN A 1220 7.04 -34.64 -2.18
CA ASN A 1220 6.19 -35.67 -1.58
C ASN A 1220 5.15 -36.22 -2.57
N ASN A 1221 4.54 -35.36 -3.37
CA ASN A 1221 3.60 -35.79 -4.42
C ASN A 1221 4.32 -36.59 -5.51
N LEU A 1222 5.50 -36.15 -5.93
CA LEU A 1222 6.33 -36.84 -6.92
C LEU A 1222 6.74 -38.24 -6.43
N GLN A 1223 7.11 -38.38 -5.15
CA GLN A 1223 7.41 -39.68 -4.54
C GLN A 1223 6.18 -40.61 -4.53
N LYS A 1224 4.98 -40.08 -4.21
CA LYS A 1224 3.74 -40.88 -4.23
C LYS A 1224 3.41 -41.37 -5.64
N GLU A 1225 3.51 -40.50 -6.64
CA GLU A 1225 3.31 -40.86 -8.05
C GLU A 1225 4.33 -41.91 -8.52
N THR A 1226 5.59 -41.75 -8.15
CA THR A 1226 6.66 -42.72 -8.49
C THR A 1226 6.40 -44.09 -7.84
N VAL A 1227 5.90 -44.12 -6.60
CA VAL A 1227 5.54 -45.36 -5.88
C VAL A 1227 4.27 -46.01 -6.45
N GLU A 1228 3.28 -45.23 -6.90
CA GLU A 1228 2.08 -45.77 -7.56
C GLU A 1228 2.37 -46.33 -8.95
N VAL A 1229 3.22 -45.65 -9.74
CA VAL A 1229 3.70 -46.15 -11.05
C VAL A 1229 4.57 -47.41 -10.86
N ALA A 1230 5.41 -47.46 -9.83
CA ALA A 1230 6.18 -48.67 -9.49
C ALA A 1230 5.30 -49.85 -9.03
N LYS A 1231 4.11 -49.58 -8.46
CA LYS A 1231 3.11 -50.61 -8.12
C LYS A 1231 2.29 -51.10 -9.33
N GLN A 1232 2.22 -50.32 -10.41
CA GLN A 1232 1.48 -50.66 -11.63
C GLN A 1232 2.34 -51.34 -12.71
N GLN A 1233 3.66 -51.49 -12.51
CA GLN A 1233 4.46 -52.40 -13.33
C GLN A 1233 4.13 -53.86 -12.94
N PRO A 1234 3.85 -54.76 -13.91
CA PRO A 1234 3.57 -56.16 -13.60
C PRO A 1234 4.81 -56.78 -12.96
N ARG A 1235 4.67 -57.25 -11.72
CA ARG A 1235 5.66 -58.15 -11.11
C ARG A 1235 5.82 -59.36 -12.02
N ILE A 1236 6.96 -59.45 -12.69
CA ILE A 1236 7.39 -60.68 -13.35
C ILE A 1236 7.43 -61.76 -12.28
N HIS A 1237 6.68 -62.83 -12.53
CA HIS A 1237 6.59 -64.02 -11.69
C HIS A 1237 7.96 -64.52 -11.23
N SER A 1238 8.15 -64.60 -9.92
CA SER A 1238 8.83 -65.74 -9.31
C SER A 1238 8.18 -66.06 -7.97
N LEU A 1239 7.24 -67.01 -8.03
CA LEU A 1239 6.74 -67.73 -6.87
C LEU A 1239 7.82 -68.74 -6.47
N GLN A 1240 8.48 -68.54 -5.34
CA GLN A 1240 8.99 -69.65 -4.53
C GLN A 1240 9.08 -69.26 -3.05
N ARG A 1241 8.06 -69.75 -2.32
CA ARG A 1241 8.00 -70.15 -0.91
C ARG A 1241 9.15 -69.72 0.03
N ALA A 1242 8.78 -68.98 1.08
CA ALA A 1242 9.14 -69.33 2.46
C ALA A 1242 8.10 -68.73 3.42
N SER A 1243 7.28 -69.60 3.98
CA SER A 1243 6.33 -69.37 5.06
C SER A 1243 7.06 -69.14 6.39
N PHE A 1244 6.74 -68.06 7.11
CA PHE A 1244 6.91 -68.01 8.56
C PHE A 1244 5.68 -67.38 9.23
N HIS A 1245 5.11 -68.14 10.15
CA HIS A 1245 4.04 -67.78 11.08
C HIS A 1245 4.53 -66.75 12.11
N VAL A 1246 3.62 -65.87 12.49
CA VAL A 1246 3.75 -64.96 13.64
C VAL A 1246 3.21 -65.67 14.87
N GLY A 1247 3.97 -65.65 15.96
CA GLY A 1247 3.50 -66.01 17.31
C GLY A 1247 3.73 -64.83 18.25
N GLU A 1248 2.61 -64.30 18.73
CA GLU A 1248 2.32 -63.39 19.88
C GLU A 1248 3.21 -62.20 20.19
#